data_AF-A0A9P5PG39-F1
#
_entry.id   AF-A0A9P5PG39-F1
#
_cell.length_a   1.000
_cell.length_b   1.000
_cell.length_c   1.000
_cell.angle_alpha   90.00
_cell.angle_beta   90.00
_cell.angle_gamma   90.00
#
_symmetry.space_group_name_H-M   'P 1'
#
loop_
_entity.id
_entity.type
_entity.pdbx_description
1 polymer ?
#
loop_
_entity_poly.entity_id
_entity_poly.type
_entity_poly.pdbx_seq_one_letter_code
_entity_poly.pdbx_strand_id
1 'polypeptide(L)'
;ISPVMIFILFFLASFSLLTRCQSNQFPTAKVPLAVRSPYLQAYLPYSTKANASTSSWPTFRAIDHNLGWSGLLRVDNDSYQWMGSAIEHANDSTAKAATLNNLQITPTCSIFGLQAGPMEINVTFLSPIEPSDLVLQSFPFTYVFLEASSTDGRPHSLQVYQDITAEWVAFNTSEEVQWNTTLGDSIIYHQVQLSSPQPMTEQNDMAQDAKLYHVTTSGSNVTYQTDSAGTARNVFLNNRSLTNTQNLTYRPINDAFPVFAFCNDLGSIISTTEPVVWAIGLVRDGDIVYSTPSGNQTRRPYFFTKYQDVQSAMSDFLSDASQALQRARNLDNRISNAATSISNNYSDLVSLASRQVMSTLEITVGVDLGGQINNSDILIFMKDEGTSHLTNPLESLYAALPAFLYFNASWTGYMLKPMLQYESSELYTQSFAASDLGGTFPVVPGDPSPNLSTAIVGTSEMLIVVWAFTGDTTVILQYYSILKTWTETLIADNPLMLIGYVDADGLAGNNMTNLAISGILAIQAMAEISRSIGEFDDYVSYSGNASSLVSSWQSLATSSGHLASTYGAPDSWSMMYNLYSDKLFGFNLVNSSVSSQYEANFLILNFLLHRSTLSKLLDWTLFTAGTVVDAGTRDILISMVHQSATNLQNDAVFATTYNTTNGEIIGGEASPSQGAMFALLALNLTQQIMPGSTSVNASRKSQHTGIIIGSVIGSSVFIVLVGLGTCYCRRRSKKSGRSNSILPYTITMTDDKITTPRGPLSYIPSIGKLGASNLPAPEQAPEPRLSGDATAGLREEVENLRMEMAEMRQKEAFGLPPPAYT
;
A
#
# COMPACT_ATOMS: atom_id res chain seq x y z
N ILE A 1 18.44 47.76 0.75
CA ILE A 1 18.55 46.35 0.26
C ILE A 1 17.97 46.32 -1.15
N SER A 2 18.61 45.67 -2.12
CA SER A 2 18.08 45.56 -3.49
C SER A 2 16.83 44.68 -3.52
N PRO A 3 15.81 44.93 -4.39
CA PRO A 3 14.67 44.02 -4.53
C PRO A 3 15.11 42.59 -4.89
N VAL A 4 16.19 42.42 -5.67
CA VAL A 4 16.79 41.09 -5.96
C VAL A 4 17.32 40.43 -4.69
N MET A 5 17.91 41.20 -3.78
CA MET A 5 18.44 40.71 -2.51
C MET A 5 17.32 40.41 -1.49
N ILE A 6 16.18 41.11 -1.57
CA ILE A 6 14.95 40.72 -0.85
C ILE A 6 14.38 39.43 -1.43
N PHE A 7 14.38 39.26 -2.75
CA PHE A 7 13.91 38.03 -3.41
C PHE A 7 14.77 36.81 -3.04
N ILE A 8 16.11 36.97 -3.03
CA ILE A 8 17.05 35.92 -2.58
C ILE A 8 16.86 35.59 -1.09
N LEU A 9 16.66 36.60 -0.23
CA LEU A 9 16.35 36.38 1.18
C LEU A 9 15.00 35.66 1.38
N PHE A 10 13.99 35.95 0.55
CA PHE A 10 12.73 35.19 0.55
C PHE A 10 12.93 33.75 0.06
N PHE A 11 13.71 33.53 -1.01
CA PHE A 11 13.98 32.19 -1.55
C PHE A 11 14.73 31.29 -0.56
N LEU A 12 15.73 31.86 0.13
CA LEU A 12 16.46 31.19 1.22
C LEU A 12 15.58 30.97 2.46
N ALA A 13 14.66 31.90 2.77
CA ALA A 13 13.68 31.71 3.84
C ALA A 13 12.67 30.59 3.53
N SER A 14 12.22 30.45 2.28
CA SER A 14 11.31 29.37 1.87
C SER A 14 11.97 27.98 1.90
N PHE A 15 13.29 27.88 1.79
CA PHE A 15 14.03 26.61 1.98
C PHE A 15 14.47 26.35 3.43
N SER A 16 14.44 27.36 4.31
CA SER A 16 14.76 27.21 5.74
C SER A 16 13.52 27.13 6.65
N LEU A 17 12.31 27.13 6.06
CA LEU A 17 11.08 26.64 6.68
C LEU A 17 11.01 25.11 6.71
N LEU A 18 12.11 24.46 7.13
CA LEU A 18 12.01 23.19 7.84
C LEU A 18 11.12 23.45 9.05
N THR A 19 9.91 22.91 9.03
CA THR A 19 9.00 23.03 10.16
C THR A 19 9.62 22.35 11.37
N ARG A 20 10.10 23.15 12.33
CA ARG A 20 10.20 22.76 13.74
C ARG A 20 8.79 22.59 14.34
N CYS A 21 7.97 21.76 13.70
CA CYS A 21 7.03 20.95 14.44
C CYS A 21 7.85 20.16 15.46
N GLN A 22 7.36 20.05 16.70
CA GLN A 22 7.98 19.13 17.65
C GLN A 22 7.68 17.73 17.15
N SER A 23 8.64 17.09 16.47
CA SER A 23 8.52 15.70 16.07
C SER A 23 8.41 14.86 17.33
N ASN A 24 7.20 14.39 17.63
CA ASN A 24 6.98 13.41 18.68
C ASN A 24 7.75 12.16 18.29
N GLN A 25 8.89 11.97 18.95
CA GLN A 25 9.74 10.80 18.83
C GLN A 25 9.00 9.63 19.50
N PHE A 26 8.04 9.04 18.79
CA PHE A 26 7.35 7.86 19.30
C PHE A 26 8.35 6.70 19.38
N PRO A 27 8.45 6.00 20.52
CA PRO A 27 9.45 4.96 20.68
C PRO A 27 9.03 3.67 19.95
N THR A 28 9.93 3.11 19.15
CA THR A 28 9.86 1.72 18.63
C THR A 28 11.14 0.99 18.99
N ALA A 29 11.07 -0.33 19.22
CA ALA A 29 12.23 -1.13 19.59
C ALA A 29 13.13 -1.51 18.40
N LYS A 30 12.56 -1.62 17.20
CA LYS A 30 13.29 -1.81 15.94
C LYS A 30 12.85 -0.71 14.95
N VAL A 31 13.80 0.03 14.39
CA VAL A 31 13.52 1.11 13.41
C VAL A 31 13.71 0.57 11.99
N PRO A 32 12.69 0.59 11.11
CA PRO A 32 12.83 0.10 9.73
C PRO A 32 13.81 0.98 8.95
N LEU A 33 14.85 0.39 8.36
CA LEU A 33 15.81 1.10 7.49
C LEU A 33 15.55 0.76 6.01
N ALA A 34 15.66 -0.52 5.66
CA ALA A 34 15.45 -1.03 4.31
C ALA A 34 14.46 -2.19 4.37
N VAL A 35 13.16 -1.89 4.22
CA VAL A 35 12.05 -2.82 4.43
C VAL A 35 11.14 -2.75 3.20
N ARG A 36 11.30 -3.72 2.28
CA ARG A 36 10.97 -3.49 0.87
C ARG A 36 10.42 -4.69 0.08
N SER A 37 10.86 -5.90 0.40
CA SER A 37 10.42 -7.19 -0.14
C SER A 37 10.72 -8.28 0.91
N PRO A 38 10.22 -9.52 0.78
CA PRO A 38 10.38 -10.56 1.80
C PRO A 38 11.82 -10.70 2.32
N TYR A 39 12.77 -10.65 1.39
CA TYR A 39 14.20 -10.81 1.65
C TYR A 39 14.96 -9.50 1.93
N LEU A 40 14.39 -8.32 1.65
CA LEU A 40 15.01 -7.03 1.94
C LEU A 40 14.33 -6.36 3.13
N GLN A 41 14.77 -6.75 4.34
CA GLN A 41 14.18 -6.35 5.63
C GLN A 41 15.22 -6.06 6.72
N ALA A 42 15.91 -4.92 6.62
CA ALA A 42 16.86 -4.43 7.62
C ALA A 42 16.21 -3.45 8.62
N TYR A 43 16.33 -3.74 9.91
CA TYR A 43 15.85 -2.90 11.02
C TYR A 43 16.98 -2.59 12.01
N LEU A 44 17.07 -1.36 12.52
CA LEU A 44 18.03 -0.97 13.56
C LEU A 44 17.46 -1.23 14.98
N PRO A 45 18.13 -2.00 15.86
CA PRO A 45 17.75 -2.14 17.26
C PRO A 45 17.87 -0.82 18.04
N TYR A 46 16.81 -0.45 18.75
CA TYR A 46 16.61 0.87 19.34
C TYR A 46 15.91 0.77 20.72
N SER A 47 16.61 0.22 21.71
CA SER A 47 16.12 0.24 23.09
C SER A 47 16.53 1.54 23.81
N THR A 48 15.70 2.04 24.73
CA THR A 48 16.09 3.11 25.67
C THR A 48 16.87 2.60 26.88
N LYS A 49 17.07 1.27 27.00
CA LYS A 49 17.79 0.63 28.12
C LYS A 49 19.30 0.87 28.05
N ALA A 50 19.83 1.13 26.85
CA ALA A 50 21.17 1.66 26.62
C ALA A 50 21.03 2.89 25.71
N ASN A 51 21.74 3.98 26.01
CA ASN A 51 21.59 5.30 25.36
C ASN A 51 21.30 5.20 23.85
N ALA A 52 20.12 5.66 23.44
CA ALA A 52 19.63 5.57 22.06
C ALA A 52 20.68 6.03 21.04
N SER A 53 21.10 5.11 20.16
CA SER A 53 22.31 5.23 19.36
C SER A 53 22.16 4.54 18.02
N THR A 54 22.78 5.09 16.98
CA THR A 54 22.88 4.47 15.65
C THR A 54 24.04 3.48 15.53
N SER A 55 24.85 3.34 16.58
CA SER A 55 26.07 2.50 16.59
C SER A 55 25.83 0.98 16.74
N SER A 56 24.57 0.53 16.75
CA SER A 56 24.23 -0.90 16.65
C SER A 56 24.24 -1.37 15.20
N TRP A 57 24.51 -2.65 14.96
CA TRP A 57 24.24 -3.26 13.67
C TRP A 57 22.72 -3.35 13.43
N PRO A 58 22.23 -3.05 12.22
CA PRO A 58 20.91 -3.49 11.80
C PRO A 58 20.80 -5.02 11.80
N THR A 59 19.60 -5.55 12.05
CA THR A 59 19.29 -6.98 12.03
C THR A 59 18.29 -7.31 10.92
N PHE A 60 18.31 -8.57 10.44
CA PHE A 60 17.29 -9.09 9.54
C PHE A 60 16.02 -9.41 10.35
N ARG A 61 15.01 -8.53 10.27
CA ARG A 61 13.75 -8.63 11.02
C ARG A 61 13.96 -8.81 12.54
N ALA A 62 13.25 -9.77 13.13
CA ALA A 62 13.36 -10.22 14.52
C ALA A 62 14.39 -11.36 14.73
N ILE A 63 15.11 -11.77 13.68
CA ILE A 63 16.21 -12.75 13.80
C ILE A 63 17.47 -11.98 14.22
N ASP A 64 18.23 -12.50 15.19
CA ASP A 64 19.52 -11.95 15.64
C ASP A 64 20.67 -12.16 14.61
N HIS A 65 20.36 -11.96 13.33
CA HIS A 65 21.31 -11.99 12.22
C HIS A 65 21.70 -10.56 11.85
N ASN A 66 22.96 -10.19 12.13
CA ASN A 66 23.48 -8.85 11.86
C ASN A 66 23.65 -8.61 10.36
N LEU A 67 22.94 -7.60 9.84
CA LEU A 67 23.16 -7.07 8.51
C LEU A 67 24.23 -5.98 8.60
N GLY A 68 25.49 -6.38 8.43
CA GLY A 68 26.63 -5.46 8.51
C GLY A 68 26.46 -4.30 7.53
N TRP A 69 26.32 -3.11 8.11
CA TRP A 69 26.01 -1.86 7.42
C TRP A 69 26.53 -0.72 8.29
N SER A 70 27.52 0.02 7.79
CA SER A 70 28.16 1.07 8.59
C SER A 70 28.36 2.37 7.82
N GLY A 71 28.44 3.44 8.59
CA GLY A 71 28.62 4.79 8.11
C GLY A 71 29.70 5.52 8.88
N LEU A 72 30.65 6.14 8.17
CA LEU A 72 31.73 6.95 8.74
C LEU A 72 31.77 8.34 8.11
N LEU A 73 32.31 9.32 8.83
CA LEU A 73 32.52 10.70 8.39
C LEU A 73 33.95 11.14 8.74
N ARG A 74 34.50 12.06 7.95
CA ARG A 74 35.63 12.91 8.36
C ARG A 74 35.15 14.35 8.30
N VAL A 75 35.19 15.04 9.45
CA VAL A 75 34.80 16.45 9.58
C VAL A 75 36.02 17.26 10.01
N ASP A 76 36.55 18.07 9.10
CA ASP A 76 37.83 18.78 9.17
C ASP A 76 39.05 17.89 9.44
N ASN A 77 39.22 17.41 10.67
CA ASN A 77 40.29 16.49 11.08
C ASN A 77 39.80 15.37 12.03
N ASP A 78 38.54 15.43 12.47
CA ASP A 78 37.93 14.46 13.39
C ASP A 78 37.22 13.33 12.61
N SER A 79 37.32 12.10 13.12
CA SER A 79 36.58 10.94 12.63
C SER A 79 35.27 10.77 13.40
N TYR A 80 34.16 10.51 12.69
CA TYR A 80 32.88 10.16 13.30
C TYR A 80 32.28 8.88 12.68
N GLN A 81 31.48 8.16 13.46
CA GLN A 81 30.62 7.05 13.02
C GLN A 81 29.17 7.51 13.05
N TRP A 82 28.45 7.33 11.94
CA TRP A 82 27.06 7.76 11.81
C TRP A 82 26.05 6.60 11.85
N MET A 83 26.46 5.36 11.53
CA MET A 83 25.70 4.13 11.85
C MET A 83 26.57 2.86 11.91
N GLY A 84 26.06 1.77 12.50
CA GLY A 84 26.74 0.47 12.62
C GLY A 84 27.90 0.50 13.62
N SER A 85 28.65 -0.59 13.76
CA SER A 85 29.82 -0.67 14.65
C SER A 85 31.15 -0.79 13.89
N ALA A 86 31.41 0.17 13.00
CA ALA A 86 32.70 0.28 12.31
C ALA A 86 33.87 0.57 13.26
N ILE A 87 33.67 1.36 14.33
CA ILE A 87 34.75 1.75 15.25
C ILE A 87 35.35 0.54 15.97
N GLU A 88 34.55 -0.45 16.36
CA GLU A 88 35.05 -1.71 16.96
C GLU A 88 35.91 -2.53 15.99
N HIS A 89 35.78 -2.28 14.68
CA HIS A 89 36.46 -2.99 13.59
C HIS A 89 37.52 -2.12 12.88
N ALA A 90 37.77 -0.90 13.39
CA ALA A 90 38.76 0.04 12.88
C ALA A 90 39.86 0.27 13.93
N ASN A 91 41.07 0.57 13.48
CA ASN A 91 42.21 0.82 14.37
C ASN A 91 42.32 2.32 14.78
N ASP A 92 41.21 3.06 14.74
CA ASP A 92 41.11 4.48 15.12
C ASP A 92 40.32 4.64 16.42
N SER A 93 41.02 4.59 17.55
CA SER A 93 40.46 4.85 18.88
C SER A 93 40.14 6.33 19.16
N THR A 94 40.28 7.20 18.16
CA THR A 94 39.90 8.63 18.24
C THR A 94 38.58 8.95 17.54
N ALA A 95 38.03 7.99 16.78
CA ALA A 95 36.72 8.11 16.16
C ALA A 95 35.59 8.13 17.19
N LYS A 96 34.58 8.98 16.94
CA LYS A 96 33.49 9.29 17.88
C LYS A 96 32.15 8.84 17.28
N ALA A 97 31.22 8.36 18.09
CA ALA A 97 29.83 8.25 17.63
C ALA A 97 29.26 9.65 17.34
N ALA A 98 28.56 9.83 16.23
CA ALA A 98 27.72 11.00 15.99
C ALA A 98 26.56 10.98 17.01
N THR A 99 26.15 12.15 17.50
CA THR A 99 25.07 12.23 18.50
C THR A 99 23.71 12.24 17.80
N LEU A 100 22.84 11.29 18.10
CA LEU A 100 21.46 11.27 17.60
C LEU A 100 20.64 12.36 18.31
N ASN A 101 20.36 13.45 17.60
CA ASN A 101 19.56 14.57 18.08
C ASN A 101 18.05 14.33 17.87
N ASN A 102 17.66 13.65 16.78
CA ASN A 102 16.27 13.39 16.44
C ASN A 102 16.11 12.07 15.66
N LEU A 103 15.00 11.38 15.90
CA LEU A 103 14.52 10.25 15.11
C LEU A 103 13.07 10.52 14.71
N GLN A 104 12.80 10.56 13.40
CA GLN A 104 11.44 10.61 12.86
C GLN A 104 11.17 9.35 12.06
N ILE A 105 10.00 8.75 12.29
CA ILE A 105 9.47 7.63 11.50
C ILE A 105 8.19 8.10 10.82
N THR A 106 8.02 7.71 9.57
CA THR A 106 6.89 8.01 8.69
C THR A 106 6.52 6.73 7.92
N PRO A 107 5.39 6.69 7.19
CA PRO A 107 4.99 5.52 6.40
C PRO A 107 6.12 4.95 5.51
N THR A 108 6.84 5.79 4.77
CA THR A 108 7.89 5.37 3.81
C THR A 108 9.33 5.64 4.29
N CYS A 109 9.54 6.65 5.13
CA CYS A 109 10.88 7.11 5.53
C CYS A 109 11.18 6.91 7.03
N SER A 110 12.44 6.61 7.34
CA SER A 110 13.02 6.78 8.68
C SER A 110 14.16 7.80 8.58
N ILE A 111 14.16 8.81 9.44
CA ILE A 111 15.03 9.98 9.32
C ILE A 111 15.81 10.19 10.62
N PHE A 112 17.14 10.19 10.53
CA PHE A 112 18.06 10.47 11.63
C PHE A 112 18.60 11.89 11.49
N GLY A 113 18.42 12.73 12.51
CA GLY A 113 19.16 13.99 12.67
C GLY A 113 20.33 13.78 13.60
N LEU A 114 21.56 13.92 13.09
CA LEU A 114 22.81 13.57 13.79
C LEU A 114 23.74 14.80 13.93
N GLN A 115 24.48 14.89 15.03
CA GLN A 115 25.57 15.87 15.22
C GLN A 115 26.94 15.20 15.06
N ALA A 116 27.75 15.70 14.13
CA ALA A 116 29.13 15.29 13.89
C ALA A 116 30.06 16.52 13.95
N GLY A 117 30.53 16.85 15.16
CA GLY A 117 31.32 18.06 15.40
C GLY A 117 30.52 19.32 15.04
N PRO A 118 31.05 20.23 14.20
CA PRO A 118 30.33 21.43 13.76
C PRO A 118 29.26 21.16 12.67
N MET A 119 29.10 19.93 12.18
CA MET A 119 28.11 19.59 11.16
C MET A 119 26.89 18.86 11.73
N GLU A 120 25.70 19.31 11.37
CA GLU A 120 24.44 18.55 11.45
C GLU A 120 24.29 17.71 10.18
N ILE A 121 24.01 16.42 10.33
CA ILE A 121 23.90 15.43 9.26
C ILE A 121 22.51 14.79 9.33
N ASN A 122 21.73 14.95 8.27
CA ASN A 122 20.40 14.34 8.15
C ASN A 122 20.47 13.14 7.22
N VAL A 123 20.11 11.95 7.72
CA VAL A 123 20.08 10.71 6.94
C VAL A 123 18.63 10.24 6.79
N THR A 124 18.14 10.18 5.56
CA THR A 124 16.80 9.64 5.24
C THR A 124 16.95 8.27 4.61
N PHE A 125 16.46 7.24 5.30
CA PHE A 125 16.28 5.90 4.77
C PHE A 125 14.87 5.79 4.20
N LEU A 126 14.75 5.65 2.87
CA LEU A 126 13.48 5.52 2.17
C LEU A 126 13.34 4.09 1.62
N SER A 127 12.29 3.39 2.04
CA SER A 127 11.81 2.20 1.33
C SER A 127 10.55 2.61 0.56
N PRO A 128 10.62 2.76 -0.79
CA PRO A 128 9.50 3.27 -1.57
C PRO A 128 8.24 2.41 -1.45
N ILE A 129 7.09 3.09 -1.31
CA ILE A 129 5.76 2.52 -1.51
C ILE A 129 5.16 3.28 -2.68
N GLU A 130 4.87 2.57 -3.78
CA GLU A 130 4.52 3.15 -5.08
C GLU A 130 3.19 2.55 -5.61
N PRO A 131 2.03 2.86 -4.98
CA PRO A 131 0.79 2.12 -5.24
C PRO A 131 0.23 2.27 -6.65
N SER A 132 0.68 3.29 -7.39
CA SER A 132 0.28 3.56 -8.78
C SER A 132 1.12 2.86 -9.84
N ASP A 133 2.26 2.25 -9.48
CA ASP A 133 3.21 1.68 -10.45
C ASP A 133 3.78 0.34 -9.97
N LEU A 134 3.36 -0.75 -10.64
CA LEU A 134 3.82 -2.10 -10.35
C LEU A 134 5.29 -2.34 -10.73
N VAL A 135 5.86 -1.61 -11.70
CA VAL A 135 7.30 -1.70 -12.05
C VAL A 135 8.14 -1.09 -10.94
N LEU A 136 7.73 0.07 -10.42
CA LEU A 136 8.42 0.69 -9.28
C LEU A 136 8.21 -0.12 -7.99
N GLN A 137 7.00 -0.58 -7.69
CA GLN A 137 6.76 -1.39 -6.49
C GLN A 137 7.46 -2.76 -6.54
N SER A 138 7.57 -3.41 -7.70
CA SER A 138 8.24 -4.72 -7.81
C SER A 138 9.78 -4.64 -7.80
N PHE A 139 10.39 -3.46 -7.93
CA PHE A 139 11.85 -3.34 -7.90
C PHE A 139 12.38 -3.32 -6.45
N PRO A 140 13.13 -4.36 -5.99
CA PRO A 140 13.42 -4.58 -4.57
C PRO A 140 14.64 -3.77 -4.11
N PHE A 141 14.53 -2.44 -4.18
CA PHE A 141 15.57 -1.49 -3.79
C PHE A 141 15.04 -0.41 -2.84
N THR A 142 15.95 0.12 -2.04
CA THR A 142 15.74 1.18 -1.04
C THR A 142 16.81 2.27 -1.20
N TYR A 143 16.47 3.52 -0.88
CA TYR A 143 17.39 4.65 -0.96
C TYR A 143 17.93 5.06 0.42
N VAL A 144 19.15 5.57 0.43
CA VAL A 144 19.75 6.32 1.54
C VAL A 144 20.12 7.70 1.00
N PHE A 145 19.48 8.75 1.53
CA PHE A 145 19.86 10.13 1.27
C PHE A 145 20.63 10.67 2.47
N LEU A 146 21.76 11.34 2.25
CA LEU A 146 22.50 12.05 3.29
C LEU A 146 22.70 13.51 2.90
N GLU A 147 22.15 14.39 3.74
CA GLU A 147 22.26 15.84 3.66
C GLU A 147 23.10 16.36 4.84
N ALA A 148 23.82 17.47 4.68
CA ALA A 148 24.69 18.01 5.72
C ALA A 148 24.63 19.54 5.77
N SER A 149 24.76 20.13 6.97
CA SER A 149 24.83 21.59 7.16
C SER A 149 25.66 22.00 8.37
N SER A 150 26.34 23.14 8.30
CA SER A 150 27.14 23.71 9.39
C SER A 150 26.26 24.34 10.46
N THR A 151 26.53 23.99 11.72
CA THR A 151 25.87 24.52 12.91
C THR A 151 26.55 25.77 13.49
N ASP A 152 27.76 26.12 13.03
CA ASP A 152 28.47 27.35 13.43
C ASP A 152 28.47 28.45 12.35
N GLY A 153 27.97 28.14 11.14
CA GLY A 153 27.88 29.05 10.00
C GLY A 153 29.15 29.15 9.14
N ARG A 154 30.16 28.30 9.35
CA ARG A 154 31.40 28.25 8.57
C ARG A 154 31.45 27.06 7.60
N PRO A 155 32.29 27.12 6.55
CA PRO A 155 32.53 25.98 5.68
C PRO A 155 33.49 24.97 6.34
N HIS A 156 33.14 23.68 6.34
CA HIS A 156 33.93 22.58 6.89
C HIS A 156 34.28 21.55 5.81
N SER A 157 35.44 20.90 5.94
CA SER A 157 35.79 19.77 5.09
C SER A 157 34.97 18.55 5.48
N LEU A 158 34.17 18.00 4.56
CA LEU A 158 33.34 16.82 4.81
C LEU A 158 33.61 15.72 3.79
N GLN A 159 34.06 14.57 4.27
CA GLN A 159 34.08 13.32 3.50
C GLN A 159 33.14 12.30 4.17
N VAL A 160 32.36 11.59 3.37
CA VAL A 160 31.25 10.75 3.82
C VAL A 160 31.41 9.34 3.27
N TYR A 161 31.32 8.33 4.14
CA TYR A 161 31.55 6.92 3.81
C TYR A 161 30.35 6.05 4.22
N GLN A 162 30.05 5.05 3.40
CA GLN A 162 29.11 3.96 3.70
C GLN A 162 29.67 2.63 3.19
N ASP A 163 29.55 1.58 4.00
CA ASP A 163 29.74 0.19 3.58
C ASP A 163 28.56 -0.69 3.97
N ILE A 164 28.41 -1.78 3.23
CA ILE A 164 27.70 -2.99 3.67
C ILE A 164 28.63 -4.20 3.54
N THR A 165 28.34 -5.26 4.29
CA THR A 165 29.07 -6.53 4.25
C THR A 165 28.29 -7.62 3.51
N ALA A 166 28.79 -8.86 3.51
CA ALA A 166 28.15 -9.96 2.79
C ALA A 166 27.07 -10.73 3.58
N GLU A 167 26.88 -10.45 4.88
CA GLU A 167 25.84 -11.07 5.72
C GLU A 167 24.42 -10.91 5.15
N TRP A 168 24.20 -9.97 4.24
CA TRP A 168 22.92 -9.77 3.55
C TRP A 168 22.54 -10.87 2.54
N VAL A 169 23.48 -11.72 2.06
CA VAL A 169 23.15 -12.74 1.02
C VAL A 169 22.83 -14.14 1.56
N ALA A 170 23.12 -14.43 2.84
CA ALA A 170 22.83 -15.73 3.45
C ALA A 170 22.88 -15.67 4.98
N PHE A 171 22.08 -16.51 5.64
CA PHE A 171 22.13 -16.70 7.09
C PHE A 171 23.42 -17.40 7.53
N ASN A 172 23.85 -18.47 6.84
CA ASN A 172 25.07 -19.19 7.17
C ASN A 172 26.32 -18.39 6.77
N THR A 173 26.83 -17.57 7.69
CA THR A 173 28.02 -16.73 7.44
C THR A 173 29.32 -17.52 7.19
N SER A 174 29.32 -18.86 7.25
CA SER A 174 30.49 -19.68 6.92
C SER A 174 30.57 -20.03 5.43
N GLU A 175 29.59 -19.65 4.62
CA GLU A 175 29.58 -19.90 3.17
C GLU A 175 30.39 -18.87 2.40
N GLU A 176 31.04 -19.34 1.34
CA GLU A 176 31.86 -18.51 0.45
C GLU A 176 30.99 -17.61 -0.43
N VAL A 177 31.39 -16.34 -0.53
CA VAL A 177 30.76 -15.33 -1.40
C VAL A 177 31.72 -14.82 -2.47
N GLN A 178 31.14 -14.54 -3.63
CA GLN A 178 31.79 -13.95 -4.79
C GLN A 178 31.16 -12.59 -5.11
N TRP A 179 31.95 -11.65 -5.62
CA TRP A 179 31.49 -10.28 -5.86
C TRP A 179 32.20 -9.60 -7.04
N ASN A 180 31.54 -8.60 -7.62
CA ASN A 180 32.15 -7.73 -8.63
C ASN A 180 31.82 -6.25 -8.38
N THR A 181 32.70 -5.34 -8.81
CA THR A 181 32.38 -3.91 -8.93
C THR A 181 32.26 -3.54 -10.40
N THR A 182 31.24 -2.76 -10.73
CA THR A 182 30.96 -2.29 -12.09
C THR A 182 30.95 -0.78 -12.11
N LEU A 183 31.72 -0.19 -13.03
CA LEU A 183 31.76 1.26 -13.24
C LEU A 183 30.94 1.58 -14.50
N GLY A 184 29.83 2.30 -14.34
CA GLY A 184 29.02 2.82 -15.43
C GLY A 184 29.12 4.36 -15.52
N ASP A 185 28.65 4.92 -16.63
CA ASP A 185 28.68 6.37 -16.86
C ASP A 185 27.80 7.15 -15.86
N SER A 186 26.69 6.55 -15.43
CA SER A 186 25.71 7.12 -14.49
C SER A 186 25.84 6.61 -13.04
N ILE A 187 26.22 5.35 -12.86
CA ILE A 187 26.25 4.65 -11.57
C ILE A 187 27.50 3.80 -11.37
N ILE A 188 27.93 3.67 -10.12
CA ILE A 188 28.90 2.66 -9.66
C ILE A 188 28.16 1.69 -8.74
N TYR A 189 28.30 0.39 -8.97
CA TYR A 189 27.72 -0.63 -8.07
C TYR A 189 28.66 -1.78 -7.76
N HIS A 190 28.52 -2.29 -6.54
CA HIS A 190 28.99 -3.61 -6.13
C HIS A 190 27.84 -4.62 -6.27
N GLN A 191 28.13 -5.82 -6.75
CA GLN A 191 27.21 -6.97 -6.78
C GLN A 191 27.84 -8.12 -5.98
N VAL A 192 27.07 -8.79 -5.12
CA VAL A 192 27.53 -9.88 -4.24
C VAL A 192 26.52 -11.03 -4.27
N GLN A 193 27.01 -12.27 -4.24
CA GLN A 193 26.19 -13.49 -4.18
C GLN A 193 27.01 -14.64 -3.56
N LEU A 194 26.35 -15.71 -3.12
CA LEU A 194 27.05 -16.96 -2.77
C LEU A 194 27.89 -17.49 -3.96
N SER A 195 29.00 -18.16 -3.67
CA SER A 195 29.76 -18.92 -4.67
C SER A 195 28.97 -20.12 -5.22
N SER A 196 28.13 -20.73 -4.38
CA SER A 196 27.29 -21.90 -4.69
C SER A 196 25.81 -21.66 -4.31
N PRO A 197 25.10 -20.75 -4.99
CA PRO A 197 23.71 -20.42 -4.66
C PRO A 197 22.77 -21.62 -4.80
N GLN A 198 21.76 -21.71 -3.94
CA GLN A 198 20.73 -22.76 -3.94
C GLN A 198 19.37 -22.18 -4.39
N PRO A 199 18.94 -22.41 -5.65
CA PRO A 199 17.68 -21.87 -6.17
C PRO A 199 16.47 -22.24 -5.32
N MET A 200 15.57 -21.28 -5.14
CA MET A 200 14.27 -21.47 -4.47
C MET A 200 14.36 -22.07 -3.06
N THR A 201 15.46 -21.79 -2.36
CA THR A 201 15.77 -22.32 -1.03
C THR A 201 15.93 -21.16 -0.05
N GLU A 202 15.39 -21.32 1.16
CA GLU A 202 15.57 -20.38 2.26
C GLU A 202 16.34 -21.03 3.42
N GLN A 203 17.03 -20.20 4.20
CA GLN A 203 17.52 -20.56 5.53
C GLN A 203 17.17 -19.43 6.50
N ASN A 204 16.33 -19.72 7.50
CA ASN A 204 15.79 -18.72 8.45
C ASN A 204 15.25 -17.49 7.71
N ASP A 205 14.31 -17.74 6.78
CA ASP A 205 13.66 -16.78 5.90
C ASP A 205 14.58 -15.96 4.96
N MET A 206 15.89 -16.22 4.93
CA MET A 206 16.82 -15.63 3.97
C MET A 206 16.99 -16.52 2.74
N ALA A 207 16.70 -15.99 1.54
CA ALA A 207 16.94 -16.67 0.28
C ALA A 207 18.41 -17.07 0.08
N GLN A 208 18.64 -18.19 -0.61
CA GLN A 208 19.97 -18.78 -0.85
C GLN A 208 20.45 -18.61 -2.31
N ASP A 209 19.69 -17.88 -3.13
CA ASP A 209 19.95 -17.61 -4.56
C ASP A 209 19.95 -16.10 -4.92
N ALA A 210 19.78 -15.24 -3.92
CA ALA A 210 19.67 -13.80 -4.10
C ALA A 210 21.02 -13.10 -4.35
N LYS A 211 20.94 -11.93 -5.01
CA LYS A 211 22.09 -11.08 -5.32
C LYS A 211 21.92 -9.72 -4.66
N LEU A 212 22.89 -9.37 -3.82
CA LEU A 212 22.96 -8.06 -3.16
C LEU A 212 23.60 -7.05 -4.11
N TYR A 213 23.02 -5.86 -4.13
CA TYR A 213 23.51 -4.69 -4.85
C TYR A 213 23.68 -3.51 -3.89
N HIS A 214 24.86 -2.91 -3.89
CA HIS A 214 25.12 -1.59 -3.28
C HIS A 214 25.52 -0.64 -4.40
N VAL A 215 24.77 0.44 -4.60
CA VAL A 215 24.92 1.34 -5.76
C VAL A 215 24.91 2.82 -5.34
N THR A 216 25.70 3.64 -6.04
CA THR A 216 25.71 5.11 -5.92
C THR A 216 25.88 5.76 -7.30
N THR A 217 25.65 7.06 -7.40
CA THR A 217 25.86 7.83 -8.63
C THR A 217 27.36 7.96 -8.96
N SER A 218 27.72 7.83 -10.23
CA SER A 218 29.10 8.09 -10.70
C SER A 218 29.47 9.57 -10.57
N GLY A 219 30.68 9.85 -10.08
CA GLY A 219 31.19 11.23 -9.96
C GLY A 219 32.69 11.27 -9.66
N SER A 220 33.37 12.35 -10.05
CA SER A 220 34.82 12.50 -9.87
C SER A 220 35.27 12.66 -8.40
N ASN A 221 34.32 12.88 -7.50
CA ASN A 221 34.50 12.95 -6.05
C ASN A 221 34.02 11.67 -5.33
N VAL A 222 33.59 10.65 -6.08
CA VAL A 222 33.17 9.36 -5.55
C VAL A 222 34.34 8.38 -5.69
N THR A 223 34.62 7.65 -4.62
CA THR A 223 35.64 6.61 -4.57
C THR A 223 35.05 5.33 -3.99
N TYR A 224 35.61 4.18 -4.40
CA TYR A 224 35.08 2.86 -4.01
C TYR A 224 36.19 1.91 -3.54
N GLN A 225 35.82 0.89 -2.76
CA GLN A 225 36.70 -0.23 -2.45
C GLN A 225 35.89 -1.49 -2.08
N THR A 226 36.34 -2.65 -2.56
CA THR A 226 35.95 -3.94 -1.97
C THR A 226 37.16 -4.57 -1.30
N ASP A 227 37.07 -4.91 -0.02
CA ASP A 227 38.19 -5.47 0.76
C ASP A 227 37.69 -6.14 2.05
N SER A 228 38.55 -6.42 3.03
CA SER A 228 38.10 -6.66 4.42
C SER A 228 37.62 -5.37 5.08
N ALA A 229 36.64 -5.49 6.00
CA ALA A 229 36.08 -4.37 6.75
C ALA A 229 37.17 -3.53 7.43
N GLY A 230 38.12 -4.19 8.08
CA GLY A 230 39.26 -3.54 8.72
C GLY A 230 40.17 -2.80 7.74
N THR A 231 40.37 -3.27 6.51
CA THR A 231 41.19 -2.56 5.53
C THR A 231 40.48 -1.33 4.99
N ALA A 232 39.26 -1.46 4.44
CA ALA A 232 38.57 -0.34 3.79
C ALA A 232 38.21 0.80 4.77
N ARG A 233 37.75 0.46 5.98
CA ARG A 233 37.45 1.45 7.03
C ARG A 233 38.71 2.20 7.47
N ASN A 234 39.83 1.51 7.67
CA ASN A 234 41.10 2.18 8.00
C ASN A 234 41.65 3.01 6.83
N VAL A 235 41.47 2.59 5.57
CA VAL A 235 41.84 3.40 4.39
C VAL A 235 41.07 4.73 4.38
N PHE A 236 39.74 4.69 4.55
CA PHE A 236 38.94 5.92 4.64
C PHE A 236 39.36 6.82 5.80
N LEU A 237 39.50 6.29 7.02
CA LEU A 237 39.80 7.09 8.21
C LEU A 237 41.17 7.80 8.10
N ASN A 238 42.19 7.13 7.55
CA ASN A 238 43.51 7.73 7.35
C ASN A 238 43.54 8.70 6.15
N ASN A 239 43.01 8.29 4.99
CA ASN A 239 43.21 9.00 3.72
C ASN A 239 42.08 9.99 3.36
N ARG A 240 40.92 9.88 4.01
CA ARG A 240 39.65 10.58 3.68
C ARG A 240 39.00 10.14 2.36
N SER A 241 39.60 9.19 1.65
CA SER A 241 39.09 8.61 0.40
C SER A 241 39.36 7.12 0.35
N LEU A 242 38.70 6.43 -0.58
CA LEU A 242 39.01 5.04 -0.93
C LEU A 242 39.99 4.97 -2.10
N THR A 243 40.52 3.77 -2.36
CA THR A 243 41.62 3.53 -3.31
C THR A 243 41.18 3.25 -4.75
N ASN A 244 39.87 3.13 -5.03
CA ASN A 244 39.31 2.71 -6.32
C ASN A 244 39.82 1.32 -6.74
N THR A 245 39.83 0.39 -5.79
CA THR A 245 40.36 -0.97 -5.95
C THR A 245 39.35 -2.03 -5.55
N GLN A 246 39.27 -3.09 -6.35
CA GLN A 246 38.46 -4.27 -6.07
C GLN A 246 39.39 -5.43 -5.68
N ASN A 247 39.39 -5.83 -4.41
CA ASN A 247 39.96 -7.10 -3.98
C ASN A 247 39.08 -8.24 -4.53
N LEU A 248 39.66 -9.20 -5.26
CA LEU A 248 38.97 -10.35 -5.87
C LEU A 248 39.27 -11.68 -5.15
N THR A 249 39.84 -11.64 -3.93
CA THR A 249 39.99 -12.82 -3.08
C THR A 249 38.67 -13.13 -2.36
N TYR A 250 37.81 -13.85 -3.07
CA TYR A 250 36.58 -14.48 -2.56
C TYR A 250 36.88 -15.38 -1.36
N ARG A 251 35.95 -15.44 -0.41
CA ARG A 251 36.12 -16.09 0.91
C ARG A 251 34.77 -16.19 1.65
N PRO A 252 34.68 -16.89 2.79
CA PRO A 252 33.49 -16.90 3.64
C PRO A 252 33.01 -15.51 4.07
N ILE A 253 31.70 -15.35 4.26
CA ILE A 253 31.08 -14.11 4.76
C ILE A 253 31.73 -13.66 6.08
N ASN A 254 32.02 -14.59 7.01
CA ASN A 254 32.67 -14.30 8.29
C ASN A 254 34.22 -14.22 8.21
N ASP A 255 34.85 -14.46 7.06
CA ASP A 255 36.30 -14.33 6.91
C ASP A 255 36.69 -12.86 6.65
N ALA A 256 37.12 -12.20 7.72
CA ALA A 256 37.52 -10.79 7.73
C ALA A 256 36.48 -9.82 7.15
N PHE A 257 35.19 -10.20 7.15
CA PHE A 257 34.01 -9.44 6.73
C PHE A 257 34.23 -8.67 5.40
N PRO A 258 34.02 -9.29 4.22
CA PRO A 258 34.12 -8.60 2.95
C PRO A 258 33.11 -7.45 2.88
N VAL A 259 33.60 -6.23 2.65
CA VAL A 259 32.82 -4.99 2.55
C VAL A 259 32.78 -4.44 1.13
N PHE A 260 31.69 -3.72 0.86
CA PHE A 260 31.34 -3.12 -0.41
C PHE A 260 31.11 -1.63 -0.16
N ALA A 261 32.17 -0.83 -0.31
CA ALA A 261 32.27 0.49 0.31
C ALA A 261 32.38 1.64 -0.70
N PHE A 262 31.63 2.70 -0.43
CA PHE A 262 31.70 3.98 -1.14
C PHE A 262 32.14 5.12 -0.22
N CYS A 263 32.82 6.10 -0.80
CA CYS A 263 33.21 7.34 -0.14
C CYS A 263 33.03 8.53 -1.09
N ASN A 264 32.27 9.53 -0.65
CA ASN A 264 31.96 10.75 -1.38
C ASN A 264 32.65 11.93 -0.68
N ASP A 265 33.60 12.59 -1.37
CA ASP A 265 34.19 13.84 -0.90
C ASP A 265 33.29 15.01 -1.29
N LEU A 266 32.82 15.78 -0.31
CA LEU A 266 32.00 16.97 -0.54
C LEU A 266 32.85 18.25 -0.56
N GLY A 267 34.15 18.16 -0.29
CA GLY A 267 35.04 19.31 -0.21
C GLY A 267 34.73 20.15 1.03
N SER A 268 34.84 21.48 0.89
CA SER A 268 34.58 22.43 1.98
C SER A 268 33.21 23.09 1.80
N ILE A 269 32.24 22.74 2.65
CA ILE A 269 30.83 23.11 2.49
C ILE A 269 30.25 23.80 3.73
N ILE A 270 29.30 24.71 3.51
CA ILE A 270 28.37 25.19 4.56
C ILE A 270 27.12 24.30 4.58
N SER A 271 26.66 23.82 3.43
CA SER A 271 25.63 22.78 3.32
C SER A 271 25.83 21.95 2.05
N THR A 272 25.22 20.76 2.00
CA THR A 272 24.98 20.06 0.74
C THR A 272 24.16 20.95 -0.21
N THR A 273 24.40 20.78 -1.52
CA THR A 273 23.61 21.42 -2.59
C THR A 273 22.54 20.48 -3.11
N GLU A 274 22.90 19.20 -3.27
CA GLU A 274 22.02 18.05 -3.44
C GLU A 274 22.43 16.97 -2.42
N PRO A 275 21.54 16.03 -2.04
CA PRO A 275 21.90 14.93 -1.13
C PRO A 275 22.94 13.98 -1.76
N VAL A 276 23.76 13.35 -0.93
CA VAL A 276 24.47 12.12 -1.33
C VAL A 276 23.45 10.97 -1.37
N VAL A 277 23.46 10.17 -2.45
CA VAL A 277 22.52 9.07 -2.63
C VAL A 277 23.26 7.73 -2.76
N TRP A 278 22.86 6.78 -1.94
CA TRP A 278 23.12 5.35 -2.15
C TRP A 278 21.80 4.60 -2.29
N ALA A 279 21.85 3.41 -2.86
CA ALA A 279 20.76 2.46 -2.75
C ALA A 279 21.27 1.04 -2.46
N ILE A 280 20.45 0.29 -1.73
CA ILE A 280 20.66 -1.12 -1.41
C ILE A 280 19.47 -1.90 -1.95
N GLY A 281 19.75 -2.99 -2.67
CA GLY A 281 18.74 -3.89 -3.20
C GLY A 281 19.17 -5.34 -3.13
N LEU A 282 18.19 -6.24 -3.05
CA LEU A 282 18.41 -7.68 -3.01
C LEU A 282 17.50 -8.34 -4.05
N VAL A 283 18.08 -8.89 -5.11
CA VAL A 283 17.37 -9.31 -6.32
C VAL A 283 17.47 -10.80 -6.55
N ARG A 284 16.34 -11.41 -6.89
CA ARG A 284 16.22 -12.78 -7.40
C ARG A 284 15.75 -12.71 -8.86
N ASP A 285 15.86 -13.80 -9.62
CA ASP A 285 15.38 -13.85 -11.01
C ASP A 285 14.78 -15.24 -11.27
N GLY A 286 13.46 -15.30 -11.17
CA GLY A 286 12.78 -16.48 -10.66
C GLY A 286 12.54 -16.30 -9.17
N ASP A 287 11.47 -15.59 -8.81
CA ASP A 287 11.15 -15.29 -7.41
C ASP A 287 10.28 -16.39 -6.82
N ILE A 288 9.40 -16.97 -7.63
CA ILE A 288 8.38 -17.94 -7.20
C ILE A 288 8.36 -19.13 -8.17
N VAL A 289 8.18 -20.33 -7.61
CA VAL A 289 7.72 -21.50 -8.38
C VAL A 289 6.28 -21.79 -8.00
N TYR A 290 5.34 -21.48 -8.89
CA TYR A 290 3.91 -21.70 -8.67
C TYR A 290 3.46 -23.00 -9.36
N SER A 291 2.82 -23.89 -8.62
CA SER A 291 2.26 -25.13 -9.18
C SER A 291 0.94 -24.87 -9.89
N THR A 292 0.86 -25.26 -11.16
CA THR A 292 -0.36 -25.20 -11.98
C THR A 292 -0.75 -26.60 -12.47
N PRO A 293 -1.98 -26.83 -12.97
CA PRO A 293 -2.35 -28.10 -13.61
C PRO A 293 -1.46 -28.46 -14.83
N SER A 294 -0.89 -27.45 -15.50
CA SER A 294 0.12 -27.60 -16.55
C SER A 294 1.54 -27.91 -16.03
N GLY A 295 1.73 -28.06 -14.72
CA GLY A 295 3.01 -28.21 -14.05
C GLY A 295 3.52 -26.92 -13.41
N ASN A 296 4.75 -26.95 -12.91
CA ASN A 296 5.34 -25.83 -12.18
C ASN A 296 5.79 -24.71 -13.14
N GLN A 297 5.35 -23.47 -12.86
CA GLN A 297 5.77 -22.26 -13.56
C GLN A 297 6.75 -21.46 -12.68
N THR A 298 7.98 -21.26 -13.16
CA THR A 298 8.88 -20.24 -12.58
C THR A 298 8.40 -18.85 -13.01
N ARG A 299 8.27 -17.93 -12.05
CA ARG A 299 7.76 -16.57 -12.26
C ARG A 299 8.83 -15.53 -11.94
N ARG A 300 8.91 -14.45 -12.72
CA ARG A 300 9.98 -13.44 -12.64
C ARG A 300 9.49 -12.15 -11.95
N PRO A 301 10.40 -11.27 -11.46
CA PRO A 301 10.02 -9.97 -10.95
C PRO A 301 9.27 -9.15 -12.00
N TYR A 302 8.18 -8.49 -11.61
CA TYR A 302 7.39 -7.70 -12.56
C TYR A 302 8.17 -6.53 -13.19
N PHE A 303 9.25 -6.02 -12.55
CA PHE A 303 10.05 -4.93 -13.11
C PHE A 303 10.74 -5.31 -14.44
N PHE A 304 10.98 -6.60 -14.70
CA PHE A 304 11.49 -7.07 -15.99
C PHE A 304 10.49 -6.90 -17.16
N THR A 305 9.23 -6.49 -16.90
CA THR A 305 8.31 -6.03 -17.96
C THR A 305 8.77 -4.72 -18.63
N LYS A 306 9.53 -3.88 -17.91
CA LYS A 306 10.15 -2.63 -18.43
C LYS A 306 11.64 -2.82 -18.73
N TYR A 307 12.38 -3.45 -17.83
CA TYR A 307 13.85 -3.50 -17.88
C TYR A 307 14.38 -4.82 -18.44
N GLN A 308 15.47 -4.76 -19.21
CA GLN A 308 16.12 -5.97 -19.76
C GLN A 308 17.04 -6.66 -18.74
N ASP A 309 17.56 -5.89 -17.77
CA ASP A 309 18.48 -6.34 -16.74
C ASP A 309 18.35 -5.48 -15.46
N VAL A 310 19.06 -5.86 -14.40
CA VAL A 310 19.08 -5.13 -13.13
C VAL A 310 19.88 -3.81 -13.24
N GLN A 311 20.85 -3.72 -14.15
CA GLN A 311 21.73 -2.56 -14.29
C GLN A 311 20.97 -1.33 -14.84
N SER A 312 20.17 -1.53 -15.88
CA SER A 312 19.27 -0.53 -16.44
C SER A 312 18.22 -0.09 -15.40
N ALA A 313 17.64 -1.03 -14.66
CA ALA A 313 16.71 -0.73 -13.56
C ALA A 313 17.36 0.12 -12.44
N MET A 314 18.58 -0.21 -12.01
CA MET A 314 19.34 0.59 -11.03
C MET A 314 19.68 1.99 -11.54
N SER A 315 20.00 2.14 -12.83
CA SER A 315 20.33 3.44 -13.42
C SER A 315 19.10 4.37 -13.47
N ASP A 316 17.95 3.85 -13.89
CA ASP A 316 16.68 4.60 -13.83
C ASP A 316 16.35 4.95 -12.36
N PHE A 317 16.45 3.98 -11.44
CA PHE A 317 16.15 4.16 -10.01
C PHE A 317 16.98 5.28 -9.36
N LEU A 318 18.31 5.30 -9.54
CA LEU A 318 19.11 6.41 -9.00
C LEU A 318 18.87 7.74 -9.72
N SER A 319 18.46 7.74 -10.99
CA SER A 319 18.07 8.99 -11.69
C SER A 319 16.74 9.57 -11.19
N ASP A 320 15.85 8.72 -10.68
CA ASP A 320 14.52 9.09 -10.15
C ASP A 320 14.55 9.48 -8.66
N ALA A 321 15.67 9.31 -7.95
CA ALA A 321 15.76 9.40 -6.49
C ALA A 321 15.14 10.67 -5.87
N SER A 322 15.29 11.84 -6.50
CA SER A 322 14.68 13.09 -6.02
C SER A 322 13.15 13.12 -6.20
N GLN A 323 12.63 12.53 -7.28
CA GLN A 323 11.20 12.36 -7.51
C GLN A 323 10.61 11.28 -6.62
N ALA A 324 11.31 10.15 -6.42
CA ALA A 324 10.94 9.11 -5.46
C ALA A 324 10.78 9.68 -4.04
N LEU A 325 11.74 10.50 -3.58
CA LEU A 325 11.66 11.19 -2.29
C LEU A 325 10.49 12.20 -2.24
N GLN A 326 10.12 12.82 -3.36
CA GLN A 326 8.94 13.69 -3.43
C GLN A 326 7.62 12.88 -3.39
N ARG A 327 7.52 11.76 -4.12
CA ARG A 327 6.35 10.85 -4.09
C ARG A 327 6.17 10.27 -2.68
N ALA A 328 7.25 9.80 -2.07
CA ALA A 328 7.31 9.36 -0.68
C ALA A 328 6.78 10.41 0.30
N ARG A 329 7.35 11.62 0.30
CA ARG A 329 6.90 12.74 1.16
C ARG A 329 5.43 13.11 0.93
N ASN A 330 4.92 13.03 -0.30
CA ASN A 330 3.51 13.27 -0.61
C ASN A 330 2.59 12.16 -0.04
N LEU A 331 3.01 10.89 -0.13
CA LEU A 331 2.29 9.74 0.43
C LEU A 331 2.30 9.74 1.96
N ASP A 332 3.45 10.02 2.57
CA ASP A 332 3.61 10.19 4.03
C ASP A 332 2.65 11.28 4.54
N ASN A 333 2.67 12.46 3.93
CA ASN A 333 1.77 13.56 4.28
C ASN A 333 0.30 13.18 4.11
N ARG A 334 -0.08 12.44 3.05
CA ARG A 334 -1.46 11.97 2.85
C ARG A 334 -1.92 11.06 3.99
N ILE A 335 -1.09 10.08 4.37
CA ILE A 335 -1.40 9.11 5.43
C ILE A 335 -1.40 9.78 6.81
N SER A 336 -0.33 10.49 7.17
CA SER A 336 -0.17 11.07 8.51
C SER A 336 -1.21 12.14 8.81
N ASN A 337 -1.59 12.98 7.84
CA ASN A 337 -2.67 13.97 8.04
C ASN A 337 -4.03 13.29 8.25
N ALA A 338 -4.34 12.24 7.47
CA ALA A 338 -5.57 11.47 7.62
C ALA A 338 -5.63 10.74 8.98
N ALA A 339 -4.55 10.09 9.40
CA ALA A 339 -4.49 9.37 10.68
C ALA A 339 -4.47 10.31 11.90
N THR A 340 -3.74 11.43 11.83
CA THR A 340 -3.72 12.46 12.89
C THR A 340 -5.12 13.07 13.12
N SER A 341 -5.97 13.12 12.09
CA SER A 341 -7.37 13.57 12.24
C SER A 341 -8.23 12.66 13.13
N ILE A 342 -7.77 11.43 13.39
CA ILE A 342 -8.37 10.47 14.33
C ILE A 342 -7.63 10.58 15.67
N SER A 343 -6.32 10.33 15.70
CA SER A 343 -5.44 10.63 16.84
C SER A 343 -3.95 10.53 16.49
N ASN A 344 -3.07 11.15 17.30
CA ASN A 344 -1.62 11.03 17.16
C ASN A 344 -1.16 9.55 17.25
N ASN A 345 -1.66 8.83 18.27
CA ASN A 345 -1.35 7.41 18.48
C ASN A 345 -1.70 6.54 17.25
N TYR A 346 -2.75 6.92 16.51
CA TYR A 346 -3.12 6.25 15.26
C TYR A 346 -2.15 6.57 14.11
N SER A 347 -1.66 7.82 14.04
CA SER A 347 -0.64 8.23 13.06
C SER A 347 0.70 7.49 13.24
N ASP A 348 1.10 7.22 14.49
CA ASP A 348 2.30 6.44 14.79
C ASP A 348 2.14 4.97 14.31
N LEU A 349 0.98 4.36 14.57
CA LEU A 349 0.67 2.97 14.19
C LEU A 349 0.69 2.75 12.66
N VAL A 350 0.05 3.61 11.87
CA VAL A 350 0.12 3.50 10.40
C VAL A 350 1.52 3.78 9.87
N SER A 351 2.31 4.62 10.54
CA SER A 351 3.71 4.91 10.17
C SER A 351 4.63 3.72 10.38
N LEU A 352 4.39 2.90 11.41
CA LEU A 352 5.08 1.60 11.59
C LEU A 352 4.63 0.57 10.57
N ALA A 353 3.31 0.36 10.45
CA ALA A 353 2.76 -0.73 9.65
C ALA A 353 3.03 -0.61 8.13
N SER A 354 3.07 0.61 7.59
CA SER A 354 3.09 0.85 6.14
C SER A 354 4.17 0.07 5.38
N ARG A 355 5.44 0.18 5.79
CA ARG A 355 6.54 -0.53 5.13
C ARG A 355 6.49 -2.04 5.36
N GLN A 356 6.16 -2.47 6.58
CA GLN A 356 6.04 -3.88 6.94
C GLN A 356 5.05 -4.60 6.02
N VAL A 357 3.81 -4.11 5.90
CA VAL A 357 2.76 -4.68 5.04
C VAL A 357 3.19 -4.73 3.57
N MET A 358 3.74 -3.64 3.05
CA MET A 358 4.12 -3.57 1.63
C MET A 358 5.39 -4.38 1.30
N SER A 359 6.18 -4.78 2.31
CA SER A 359 7.38 -5.59 2.15
C SER A 359 7.13 -7.10 2.08
N THR A 360 5.90 -7.58 2.33
CA THR A 360 5.60 -9.02 2.28
C THR A 360 5.31 -9.54 0.86
N LEU A 361 5.32 -8.67 -0.15
CA LEU A 361 4.82 -8.94 -1.50
C LEU A 361 5.95 -9.23 -2.51
N GLU A 362 5.92 -10.41 -3.13
CA GLU A 362 6.57 -10.63 -4.43
C GLU A 362 5.57 -10.38 -5.56
N ILE A 363 5.79 -9.32 -6.33
CA ILE A 363 4.95 -8.93 -7.46
C ILE A 363 5.54 -9.53 -8.73
N THR A 364 4.90 -10.59 -9.24
CA THR A 364 5.50 -11.48 -10.25
C THR A 364 4.76 -11.45 -11.58
N VAL A 365 5.51 -11.69 -12.66
CA VAL A 365 4.99 -11.89 -14.01
C VAL A 365 5.28 -13.31 -14.52
N GLY A 366 4.30 -13.90 -15.21
CA GLY A 366 4.46 -15.21 -15.84
C GLY A 366 5.34 -15.16 -17.09
N VAL A 367 6.01 -16.27 -17.39
CA VAL A 367 6.70 -16.49 -18.66
C VAL A 367 6.02 -17.58 -19.49
N ASP A 368 6.19 -17.51 -20.81
CA ASP A 368 5.78 -18.55 -21.75
C ASP A 368 6.80 -19.69 -21.88
N LEU A 369 6.49 -20.69 -22.71
CA LEU A 369 7.37 -21.85 -22.97
C LEU A 369 8.69 -21.48 -23.68
N GLY A 370 8.83 -20.26 -24.19
CA GLY A 370 10.07 -19.69 -24.75
C GLY A 370 10.80 -18.76 -23.76
N GLY A 371 10.36 -18.68 -22.50
CA GLY A 371 10.92 -17.79 -21.48
C GLY A 371 10.60 -16.31 -21.71
N GLN A 372 9.69 -15.97 -22.63
CA GLN A 372 9.27 -14.58 -22.86
C GLN A 372 8.22 -14.16 -21.82
N ILE A 373 8.28 -12.91 -21.38
CA ILE A 373 7.38 -12.38 -20.36
C ILE A 373 5.97 -12.17 -20.92
N ASN A 374 4.97 -12.69 -20.22
CA ASN A 374 3.57 -12.40 -20.49
C ASN A 374 3.09 -11.26 -19.57
N ASN A 375 3.19 -10.01 -20.06
CA ASN A 375 2.81 -8.80 -19.31
C ASN A 375 1.37 -8.80 -18.74
N SER A 376 0.47 -9.66 -19.23
CA SER A 376 -0.90 -9.79 -18.72
C SER A 376 -1.04 -10.82 -17.59
N ASP A 377 -0.09 -11.74 -17.43
CA ASP A 377 -0.14 -12.75 -16.37
C ASP A 377 0.56 -12.27 -15.09
N ILE A 378 -0.05 -11.28 -14.46
CA ILE A 378 0.35 -10.74 -13.16
C ILE A 378 -0.22 -11.63 -12.04
N LEU A 379 0.61 -11.97 -11.03
CA LEU A 379 0.21 -12.59 -9.76
C LEU A 379 1.08 -11.97 -8.65
N ILE A 380 0.48 -11.69 -7.49
CA ILE A 380 1.20 -11.25 -6.29
C ILE A 380 1.17 -12.38 -5.26
N PHE A 381 2.34 -12.76 -4.77
CA PHE A 381 2.49 -13.72 -3.68
C PHE A 381 2.89 -12.97 -2.41
N MET A 382 2.12 -13.15 -1.35
CA MET A 382 2.32 -12.52 -0.04
C MET A 382 2.87 -13.57 0.92
N LYS A 383 4.05 -13.34 1.50
CA LYS A 383 4.58 -14.20 2.57
C LYS A 383 4.16 -13.62 3.93
N ASP A 384 3.57 -14.44 4.80
CA ASP A 384 3.36 -14.02 6.19
C ASP A 384 4.61 -14.26 7.03
N GLU A 385 5.44 -13.24 7.09
CA GLU A 385 6.78 -13.26 7.69
C GLU A 385 6.84 -13.38 9.22
N GLY A 386 5.68 -13.50 9.90
CA GLY A 386 5.61 -13.37 11.35
C GLY A 386 4.65 -14.28 12.11
N THR A 387 3.55 -14.74 11.51
CA THR A 387 2.56 -15.58 12.23
C THR A 387 2.60 -17.04 11.77
N SER A 388 2.71 -17.29 10.47
CA SER A 388 2.50 -18.60 9.86
C SER A 388 3.58 -19.07 8.88
N HIS A 389 4.39 -18.15 8.30
CA HIS A 389 5.32 -18.41 7.19
C HIS A 389 4.65 -19.03 5.93
N LEU A 390 3.32 -18.91 5.81
CA LEU A 390 2.54 -19.39 4.68
C LEU A 390 2.55 -18.41 3.50
N THR A 391 2.21 -18.93 2.33
CA THR A 391 1.99 -18.14 1.10
C THR A 391 0.52 -17.77 0.95
N ASN A 392 0.22 -16.48 0.76
CA ASN A 392 -1.12 -15.90 0.70
C ASN A 392 -2.09 -16.42 1.79
N PRO A 393 -1.70 -16.49 3.08
CA PRO A 393 -2.63 -16.87 4.14
C PRO A 393 -3.78 -15.86 4.21
N LEU A 394 -4.98 -16.41 4.18
CA LEU A 394 -6.20 -15.66 3.91
C LEU A 394 -6.61 -14.77 5.07
N GLU A 395 -6.42 -15.24 6.30
CA GLU A 395 -6.60 -14.47 7.54
C GLU A 395 -5.73 -13.21 7.50
N SER A 396 -4.44 -13.35 7.17
CA SER A 396 -3.51 -12.22 7.05
C SER A 396 -3.84 -11.32 5.87
N LEU A 397 -4.38 -11.85 4.76
CA LEU A 397 -4.83 -11.07 3.60
C LEU A 397 -6.09 -10.26 3.93
N TYR A 398 -7.01 -10.83 4.71
CA TYR A 398 -8.20 -10.15 5.21
C TYR A 398 -7.85 -9.08 6.25
N ALA A 399 -6.98 -9.40 7.21
CA ALA A 399 -6.42 -8.42 8.14
C ALA A 399 -5.69 -7.27 7.42
N ALA A 400 -4.93 -7.58 6.36
CA ALA A 400 -4.21 -6.59 5.56
C ALA A 400 -5.09 -5.78 4.59
N LEU A 401 -6.30 -6.25 4.28
CA LEU A 401 -7.21 -5.65 3.30
C LEU A 401 -7.41 -4.12 3.44
N PRO A 402 -7.53 -3.52 4.65
CA PRO A 402 -7.69 -2.06 4.77
C PRO A 402 -6.51 -1.26 4.22
N ALA A 403 -5.28 -1.78 4.37
CA ALA A 403 -4.10 -1.15 3.80
C ALA A 403 -4.10 -1.25 2.28
N PHE A 404 -4.42 -2.42 1.72
CA PHE A 404 -4.51 -2.59 0.26
C PHE A 404 -5.61 -1.73 -0.36
N LEU A 405 -6.79 -1.62 0.27
CA LEU A 405 -7.85 -0.68 -0.15
C LEU A 405 -7.40 0.80 -0.10
N TYR A 406 -6.51 1.17 0.83
CA TYR A 406 -6.00 2.54 0.97
C TYR A 406 -4.82 2.88 0.03
N PHE A 407 -3.98 1.89 -0.26
CA PHE A 407 -2.86 2.01 -1.21
C PHE A 407 -3.35 1.84 -2.65
N ASN A 408 -3.83 0.65 -3.04
CA ASN A 408 -4.45 0.39 -4.34
C ASN A 408 -5.33 -0.88 -4.30
N ALA A 409 -6.66 -0.69 -4.29
CA ALA A 409 -7.64 -1.77 -4.20
C ALA A 409 -7.57 -2.81 -5.34
N SER A 410 -6.99 -2.49 -6.50
CA SER A 410 -6.87 -3.47 -7.60
C SER A 410 -5.86 -4.58 -7.28
N TRP A 411 -4.91 -4.35 -6.38
CA TRP A 411 -3.85 -5.32 -6.07
C TRP A 411 -4.39 -6.53 -5.29
N THR A 412 -5.49 -6.36 -4.54
CA THR A 412 -6.25 -7.47 -3.93
C THR A 412 -6.59 -8.54 -4.97
N GLY A 413 -6.93 -8.15 -6.20
CA GLY A 413 -7.19 -9.08 -7.30
C GLY A 413 -5.96 -9.90 -7.71
N TYR A 414 -4.77 -9.29 -7.74
CA TYR A 414 -3.55 -10.02 -8.06
C TYR A 414 -3.09 -10.97 -6.93
N MET A 415 -3.50 -10.73 -5.68
CA MET A 415 -3.28 -11.62 -4.53
C MET A 415 -4.33 -12.73 -4.40
N LEU A 416 -5.58 -12.46 -4.80
CA LEU A 416 -6.64 -13.47 -4.92
C LEU A 416 -6.43 -14.41 -6.10
N LYS A 417 -5.98 -13.90 -7.26
CA LYS A 417 -5.83 -14.66 -8.49
C LYS A 417 -5.04 -15.98 -8.35
N PRO A 418 -3.88 -16.07 -7.66
CA PRO A 418 -3.19 -17.36 -7.48
C PRO A 418 -3.96 -18.35 -6.58
N MET A 419 -4.80 -17.87 -5.65
CA MET A 419 -5.69 -18.72 -4.84
C MET A 419 -6.82 -19.25 -5.71
N LEU A 420 -7.58 -18.36 -6.35
CA LEU A 420 -8.67 -18.71 -7.26
C LEU A 420 -8.21 -19.61 -8.43
N GLN A 421 -7.01 -19.41 -8.97
CA GLN A 421 -6.39 -20.28 -9.98
C GLN A 421 -6.08 -21.69 -9.45
N TYR A 422 -5.66 -21.81 -8.20
CA TYR A 422 -5.38 -23.10 -7.57
C TYR A 422 -6.68 -23.84 -7.22
N GLU A 423 -7.61 -23.17 -6.54
CA GLU A 423 -8.81 -23.77 -5.96
C GLU A 423 -9.91 -24.12 -6.98
N SER A 424 -9.91 -23.47 -8.15
CA SER A 424 -10.80 -23.82 -9.27
C SER A 424 -10.22 -24.92 -10.18
N SER A 425 -9.08 -25.50 -9.82
CA SER A 425 -8.37 -26.50 -10.62
C SER A 425 -8.48 -27.92 -10.06
N GLU A 426 -8.11 -28.92 -10.85
CA GLU A 426 -8.07 -30.34 -10.43
C GLU A 426 -7.04 -30.65 -9.33
N LEU A 427 -6.20 -29.68 -8.95
CA LEU A 427 -5.27 -29.81 -7.81
C LEU A 427 -5.97 -29.61 -6.45
N TYR A 428 -7.20 -29.09 -6.45
CA TYR A 428 -8.00 -28.82 -5.25
C TYR A 428 -9.38 -29.49 -5.38
N THR A 429 -9.91 -29.99 -4.26
CA THR A 429 -11.12 -30.86 -4.29
C THR A 429 -12.10 -30.63 -3.15
N GLN A 430 -11.88 -29.61 -2.31
CA GLN A 430 -12.78 -29.27 -1.20
C GLN A 430 -13.94 -28.38 -1.68
N SER A 431 -15.07 -28.43 -0.97
CA SER A 431 -16.23 -27.55 -1.23
C SER A 431 -16.24 -26.26 -0.40
N PHE A 432 -15.11 -25.93 0.22
CA PHE A 432 -14.83 -24.71 1.00
C PHE A 432 -13.52 -24.08 0.49
N ALA A 433 -13.19 -22.85 0.90
CA ALA A 433 -11.98 -22.17 0.44
C ALA A 433 -10.72 -22.61 1.19
N ALA A 434 -9.56 -22.58 0.53
CA ALA A 434 -8.26 -22.84 1.12
C ALA A 434 -7.84 -21.70 2.07
N SER A 435 -7.12 -22.05 3.13
CA SER A 435 -6.53 -21.09 4.07
C SER A 435 -5.34 -20.32 3.47
N ASP A 436 -4.62 -20.93 2.53
CA ASP A 436 -3.32 -20.48 2.03
C ASP A 436 -2.88 -21.27 0.79
N LEU A 437 -1.67 -21.01 0.29
CA LEU A 437 -1.03 -21.68 -0.85
C LEU A 437 0.23 -22.50 -0.47
N GLY A 438 0.39 -22.84 0.81
CA GLY A 438 1.47 -23.66 1.34
C GLY A 438 2.63 -22.88 1.98
N GLY A 439 3.27 -23.51 2.97
CA GLY A 439 4.40 -23.00 3.74
C GLY A 439 5.78 -23.44 3.24
N THR A 440 6.00 -23.45 1.92
CA THR A 440 7.29 -23.81 1.30
C THR A 440 7.88 -22.69 0.45
N PHE A 441 7.50 -21.44 0.74
CA PHE A 441 7.94 -20.24 0.02
C PHE A 441 9.47 -20.24 -0.16
N PRO A 442 10.01 -19.92 -1.35
CA PRO A 442 9.34 -19.42 -2.56
C PRO A 442 8.69 -20.48 -3.48
N VAL A 443 8.63 -21.75 -3.06
CA VAL A 443 7.87 -22.79 -3.78
C VAL A 443 6.42 -22.79 -3.27
N VAL A 444 5.47 -22.62 -4.18
CA VAL A 444 4.05 -22.38 -3.88
C VAL A 444 3.22 -23.52 -4.49
N PRO A 445 3.05 -24.64 -3.77
CA PRO A 445 2.37 -25.83 -4.28
C PRO A 445 0.83 -25.77 -4.18
N GLY A 446 0.28 -24.88 -3.35
CA GLY A 446 -1.09 -24.98 -2.84
C GLY A 446 -1.22 -25.98 -1.69
N ASP A 447 -2.27 -25.85 -0.86
CA ASP A 447 -2.63 -26.88 0.12
C ASP A 447 -3.76 -27.79 -0.40
N PRO A 448 -3.47 -29.07 -0.72
CA PRO A 448 -4.47 -30.03 -1.18
C PRO A 448 -5.28 -30.68 -0.04
N SER A 449 -5.01 -30.36 1.24
CA SER A 449 -5.68 -30.97 2.39
C SER A 449 -5.88 -29.99 3.57
N PRO A 450 -6.52 -28.82 3.33
CA PRO A 450 -6.72 -27.82 4.36
C PRO A 450 -7.60 -28.30 5.50
N ASN A 451 -7.34 -27.75 6.68
CA ASN A 451 -8.00 -28.15 7.91
C ASN A 451 -9.48 -27.75 7.91
N LEU A 452 -10.38 -28.74 7.84
CA LEU A 452 -11.83 -28.56 7.88
C LEU A 452 -12.32 -27.69 9.04
N SER A 453 -11.64 -27.65 10.20
CA SER A 453 -12.08 -26.78 11.30
C SER A 453 -11.96 -25.28 10.97
N THR A 454 -11.11 -24.90 10.02
CA THR A 454 -10.96 -23.51 9.53
C THR A 454 -11.89 -23.16 8.37
N ALA A 455 -12.60 -24.16 7.81
CA ALA A 455 -13.37 -24.00 6.57
C ALA A 455 -14.38 -22.84 6.60
N ILE A 456 -15.03 -22.60 7.75
CA ILE A 456 -16.00 -21.50 7.89
C ILE A 456 -15.31 -20.14 7.88
N VAL A 457 -14.25 -19.94 8.67
CA VAL A 457 -13.54 -18.65 8.73
C VAL A 457 -12.87 -18.34 7.39
N GLY A 458 -12.11 -19.28 6.83
CA GLY A 458 -11.47 -19.11 5.52
C GLY A 458 -12.47 -18.86 4.39
N THR A 459 -13.54 -19.64 4.27
CA THR A 459 -14.58 -19.38 3.26
C THR A 459 -15.25 -18.03 3.44
N SER A 460 -15.44 -17.59 4.69
CA SER A 460 -16.05 -16.30 4.97
C SER A 460 -15.16 -15.14 4.50
N GLU A 461 -13.88 -15.21 4.86
CA GLU A 461 -12.88 -14.21 4.51
C GLU A 461 -12.63 -14.18 3.00
N MET A 462 -12.57 -15.35 2.33
CA MET A 462 -12.43 -15.44 0.87
C MET A 462 -13.55 -14.66 0.16
N LEU A 463 -14.81 -14.92 0.50
CA LEU A 463 -15.95 -14.24 -0.13
C LEU A 463 -15.96 -12.73 0.15
N ILE A 464 -15.51 -12.30 1.33
CA ILE A 464 -15.41 -10.88 1.71
C ILE A 464 -14.25 -10.17 0.96
N VAL A 465 -13.08 -10.81 0.85
CA VAL A 465 -11.91 -10.26 0.12
C VAL A 465 -12.18 -10.26 -1.40
N VAL A 466 -12.86 -11.28 -1.93
CA VAL A 466 -13.32 -11.32 -3.34
C VAL A 466 -14.33 -10.22 -3.62
N TRP A 467 -15.31 -9.98 -2.73
CA TRP A 467 -16.23 -8.86 -2.87
C TRP A 467 -15.50 -7.51 -2.97
N ALA A 468 -14.45 -7.32 -2.16
CA ALA A 468 -13.61 -6.11 -2.18
C ALA A 468 -12.92 -5.82 -3.52
N PHE A 469 -12.78 -6.83 -4.40
CA PHE A 469 -12.13 -6.72 -5.70
C PHE A 469 -13.11 -6.62 -6.90
N THR A 470 -14.44 -6.64 -6.68
CA THR A 470 -15.47 -6.71 -7.75
C THR A 470 -15.52 -5.56 -8.78
N GLY A 471 -14.58 -4.61 -8.73
CA GLY A 471 -14.38 -3.62 -9.79
C GLY A 471 -13.99 -4.20 -11.16
N ASP A 472 -13.42 -5.42 -11.22
CA ASP A 472 -13.29 -6.20 -12.46
C ASP A 472 -14.18 -7.45 -12.45
N THR A 473 -15.40 -7.29 -12.97
CA THR A 473 -16.36 -8.38 -13.13
C THR A 473 -15.87 -9.52 -14.02
N THR A 474 -14.84 -9.32 -14.86
CA THR A 474 -14.32 -10.34 -15.79
C THR A 474 -13.67 -11.49 -15.04
N VAL A 475 -12.85 -11.16 -14.03
CA VAL A 475 -12.21 -12.16 -13.15
C VAL A 475 -13.27 -12.87 -12.30
N ILE A 476 -14.23 -12.13 -11.76
CA ILE A 476 -15.33 -12.68 -10.96
C ILE A 476 -16.15 -13.70 -11.79
N LEU A 477 -16.50 -13.38 -13.03
CA LEU A 477 -17.21 -14.28 -13.95
C LEU A 477 -16.45 -15.58 -14.22
N GLN A 478 -15.11 -15.56 -14.26
CA GLN A 478 -14.30 -16.76 -14.45
C GLN A 478 -14.40 -17.74 -13.27
N TYR A 479 -14.51 -17.22 -12.05
CA TYR A 479 -14.47 -18.02 -10.81
C TYR A 479 -15.83 -18.20 -10.12
N TYR A 480 -16.90 -17.56 -10.61
CA TYR A 480 -18.21 -17.54 -9.95
C TYR A 480 -18.76 -18.93 -9.56
N SER A 481 -18.49 -19.98 -10.36
CA SER A 481 -18.93 -21.35 -10.05
C SER A 481 -18.33 -21.93 -8.75
N ILE A 482 -17.09 -21.57 -8.40
CA ILE A 482 -16.47 -22.05 -7.13
C ILE A 482 -16.93 -21.18 -5.95
N LEU A 483 -17.05 -19.85 -6.14
CA LEU A 483 -17.65 -18.94 -5.15
C LEU A 483 -19.08 -19.37 -4.73
N LYS A 484 -19.86 -19.83 -5.72
CA LYS A 484 -21.19 -20.40 -5.52
C LYS A 484 -21.16 -21.71 -4.72
N THR A 485 -20.28 -22.65 -5.09
CA THR A 485 -20.10 -23.92 -4.37
C THR A 485 -19.72 -23.71 -2.90
N TRP A 486 -18.83 -22.76 -2.64
CA TRP A 486 -18.43 -22.33 -1.30
C TRP A 486 -19.61 -21.75 -0.49
N THR A 487 -20.37 -20.85 -1.10
CA THR A 487 -21.53 -20.22 -0.44
C THR A 487 -22.65 -21.22 -0.15
N GLU A 488 -22.92 -22.16 -1.07
CA GLU A 488 -23.91 -23.22 -0.87
C GLU A 488 -23.47 -24.21 0.23
N THR A 489 -22.17 -24.51 0.34
CA THR A 489 -21.61 -25.29 1.46
C THR A 489 -21.76 -24.54 2.78
N LEU A 490 -21.38 -23.26 2.82
CA LEU A 490 -21.49 -22.40 4.00
C LEU A 490 -22.94 -22.25 4.51
N ILE A 491 -23.92 -22.23 3.60
CA ILE A 491 -25.36 -22.26 3.95
C ILE A 491 -25.78 -23.65 4.48
N ALA A 492 -25.27 -24.74 3.90
CA ALA A 492 -25.58 -26.10 4.31
C ALA A 492 -25.03 -26.46 5.71
N ASP A 493 -23.83 -25.99 6.03
CA ASP A 493 -23.19 -26.12 7.36
C ASP A 493 -23.91 -25.28 8.44
N ASN A 494 -24.80 -24.37 8.04
CA ASN A 494 -25.63 -23.50 8.89
C ASN A 494 -24.79 -22.63 9.86
N PRO A 495 -24.49 -21.36 9.51
CA PRO A 495 -23.65 -20.47 10.32
C PRO A 495 -24.13 -20.22 11.75
N LEU A 496 -25.38 -20.55 12.10
CA LEU A 496 -25.94 -20.42 13.45
C LEU A 496 -25.63 -21.64 14.36
N MET A 497 -25.25 -22.79 13.82
CA MET A 497 -25.20 -24.07 14.55
C MET A 497 -23.86 -24.79 14.41
N LEU A 498 -22.78 -24.01 14.30
CA LEU A 498 -21.41 -24.48 14.05
C LEU A 498 -20.86 -25.30 15.23
N ILE A 499 -20.35 -26.51 14.93
CA ILE A 499 -19.77 -27.45 15.91
C ILE A 499 -18.45 -27.97 15.35
N GLY A 500 -17.37 -27.87 16.13
CA GLY A 500 -16.05 -28.39 15.75
C GLY A 500 -15.20 -27.50 14.84
N TYR A 501 -15.66 -26.29 14.52
CA TYR A 501 -14.89 -25.27 13.80
C TYR A 501 -14.13 -24.34 14.77
N VAL A 502 -13.16 -23.59 14.25
CA VAL A 502 -12.43 -22.53 14.95
C VAL A 502 -12.68 -21.16 14.30
N ASP A 503 -12.46 -20.08 15.06
CA ASP A 503 -12.34 -18.72 14.53
C ASP A 503 -10.87 -18.34 14.29
N ALA A 504 -10.63 -17.11 13.82
CA ALA A 504 -9.28 -16.58 13.59
C ALA A 504 -8.47 -16.36 14.89
N ASP A 505 -9.11 -16.33 16.06
CA ASP A 505 -8.40 -16.35 17.35
C ASP A 505 -7.86 -17.77 17.68
N GLY A 506 -8.13 -18.76 16.81
CA GLY A 506 -7.82 -20.18 17.03
C GLY A 506 -8.70 -20.83 18.10
N LEU A 507 -9.80 -20.19 18.51
CA LEU A 507 -10.65 -20.68 19.59
C LEU A 507 -11.58 -21.78 19.06
N ALA A 508 -11.54 -22.94 19.71
CA ALA A 508 -12.46 -24.05 19.43
C ALA A 508 -13.69 -23.96 20.33
N GLY A 509 -14.85 -23.68 19.75
CA GLY A 509 -16.12 -23.55 20.48
C GLY A 509 -17.34 -23.81 19.62
N ASN A 510 -18.37 -24.41 20.22
CA ASN A 510 -19.66 -24.60 19.54
C ASN A 510 -20.47 -23.30 19.59
N ASN A 511 -21.14 -22.96 18.48
CA ASN A 511 -22.04 -21.81 18.35
C ASN A 511 -21.38 -20.47 18.76
N MET A 512 -20.15 -20.21 18.30
CA MET A 512 -19.41 -18.98 18.57
C MET A 512 -20.00 -17.78 17.82
N THR A 513 -20.34 -16.72 18.56
CA THR A 513 -21.05 -15.54 18.06
C THR A 513 -20.27 -14.80 16.96
N ASN A 514 -18.94 -14.66 17.10
CA ASN A 514 -18.10 -13.92 16.16
C ASN A 514 -17.76 -14.74 14.89
N LEU A 515 -17.69 -16.07 14.98
CA LEU A 515 -17.58 -16.94 13.80
C LEU A 515 -18.89 -16.97 13.01
N ALA A 516 -20.02 -17.13 13.72
CA ALA A 516 -21.36 -17.19 13.13
C ALA A 516 -21.69 -15.95 12.29
N ILE A 517 -21.33 -14.74 12.75
CA ILE A 517 -21.58 -13.52 11.98
C ILE A 517 -20.67 -13.40 10.74
N SER A 518 -19.45 -13.96 10.77
CA SER A 518 -18.56 -13.96 9.61
C SER A 518 -19.20 -14.73 8.44
N GLY A 519 -19.70 -15.94 8.70
CA GLY A 519 -20.40 -16.74 7.68
C GLY A 519 -21.66 -16.06 7.13
N ILE A 520 -22.40 -15.33 7.98
CA ILE A 520 -23.59 -14.58 7.56
C ILE A 520 -23.21 -13.38 6.68
N LEU A 521 -22.15 -12.66 7.02
CA LEU A 521 -21.64 -11.52 6.23
C LEU A 521 -21.02 -11.97 4.91
N ALA A 522 -20.42 -13.17 4.87
CA ALA A 522 -19.91 -13.78 3.64
C ALA A 522 -21.03 -14.20 2.67
N ILE A 523 -22.16 -14.71 3.17
CA ILE A 523 -23.35 -14.96 2.33
C ILE A 523 -23.89 -13.65 1.74
N GLN A 524 -23.88 -12.55 2.51
CA GLN A 524 -24.24 -11.23 1.99
C GLN A 524 -23.20 -10.69 1.00
N ALA A 525 -21.90 -10.93 1.22
CA ALA A 525 -20.85 -10.59 0.27
C ALA A 525 -21.04 -11.35 -1.06
N MET A 526 -21.36 -12.65 -1.01
CA MET A 526 -21.72 -13.41 -2.22
C MET A 526 -22.96 -12.85 -2.90
N ALA A 527 -23.99 -12.42 -2.16
CA ALA A 527 -25.16 -11.78 -2.77
C ALA A 527 -24.75 -10.54 -3.59
N GLU A 528 -23.88 -9.69 -3.04
CA GLU A 528 -23.37 -8.51 -3.74
C GLU A 528 -22.45 -8.87 -4.92
N ILE A 529 -21.64 -9.94 -4.82
CA ILE A 529 -20.89 -10.53 -5.94
C ILE A 529 -21.86 -10.93 -7.07
N SER A 530 -22.88 -11.74 -6.78
CA SER A 530 -23.93 -12.14 -7.75
C SER A 530 -24.58 -10.91 -8.40
N ARG A 531 -24.91 -9.88 -7.61
CA ARG A 531 -25.51 -8.63 -8.10
C ARG A 531 -24.58 -7.86 -9.04
N SER A 532 -23.26 -7.87 -8.80
CA SER A 532 -22.27 -7.18 -9.64
C SER A 532 -22.12 -7.77 -11.04
N ILE A 533 -22.29 -9.09 -11.18
CA ILE A 533 -22.21 -9.79 -12.48
C ILE A 533 -23.56 -10.00 -13.17
N GLY A 534 -24.68 -9.71 -12.48
CA GLY A 534 -26.05 -9.78 -13.02
C GLY A 534 -26.83 -11.06 -12.70
N GLU A 535 -26.31 -11.92 -11.81
CA GLU A 535 -26.99 -13.14 -11.32
C GLU A 535 -28.03 -12.79 -10.24
N PHE A 536 -29.10 -12.11 -10.67
CA PHE A 536 -30.08 -11.49 -9.75
C PHE A 536 -30.90 -12.49 -8.92
N ASP A 537 -31.15 -13.69 -9.42
CA ASP A 537 -31.87 -14.73 -8.66
C ASP A 537 -31.01 -15.26 -7.49
N ASP A 538 -29.70 -15.40 -7.69
CA ASP A 538 -28.74 -15.74 -6.64
C ASP A 538 -28.61 -14.60 -5.61
N TYR A 539 -28.52 -13.34 -6.06
CA TYR A 539 -28.55 -12.16 -5.16
C TYR A 539 -29.78 -12.16 -4.23
N VAL A 540 -30.98 -12.37 -4.79
CA VAL A 540 -32.23 -12.40 -4.01
C VAL A 540 -32.25 -13.58 -3.04
N SER A 541 -31.73 -14.73 -3.45
CA SER A 541 -31.60 -15.92 -2.60
C SER A 541 -30.64 -15.69 -1.43
N TYR A 542 -29.41 -15.27 -1.70
CA TYR A 542 -28.36 -15.12 -0.69
C TYR A 542 -28.60 -13.93 0.24
N SER A 543 -29.03 -12.77 -0.26
CA SER A 543 -29.35 -11.63 0.62
C SER A 543 -30.59 -11.89 1.48
N GLY A 544 -31.59 -12.61 0.96
CA GLY A 544 -32.73 -13.09 1.74
C GLY A 544 -32.33 -14.09 2.83
N ASN A 545 -31.40 -15.00 2.52
CA ASN A 545 -30.82 -15.94 3.48
C ASN A 545 -30.07 -15.20 4.59
N ALA A 546 -29.10 -14.35 4.24
CA ALA A 546 -28.31 -13.56 5.19
C ALA A 546 -29.20 -12.68 6.10
N SER A 547 -30.24 -12.05 5.55
CA SER A 547 -31.23 -11.27 6.32
C SER A 547 -32.01 -12.10 7.34
N SER A 548 -32.31 -13.37 7.02
CA SER A 548 -32.97 -14.30 7.93
C SER A 548 -32.00 -14.84 8.99
N LEU A 549 -30.75 -15.11 8.61
CA LEU A 549 -29.73 -15.59 9.53
C LEU A 549 -29.32 -14.49 10.53
N VAL A 550 -29.05 -13.26 10.10
CA VAL A 550 -28.65 -12.16 11.01
C VAL A 550 -29.72 -11.85 12.05
N SER A 551 -31.00 -11.90 11.66
CA SER A 551 -32.14 -11.72 12.58
C SER A 551 -32.18 -12.80 13.66
N SER A 552 -31.82 -14.03 13.29
CA SER A 552 -31.77 -15.18 14.19
C SER A 552 -30.51 -15.14 15.08
N TRP A 553 -29.36 -14.81 14.48
CA TRP A 553 -28.07 -14.58 15.15
C TRP A 553 -28.21 -13.55 16.26
N GLN A 554 -28.82 -12.38 15.98
CA GLN A 554 -28.99 -11.34 16.99
C GLN A 554 -29.83 -11.84 18.18
N SER A 555 -30.86 -12.66 17.94
CA SER A 555 -31.68 -13.25 19.01
C SER A 555 -30.98 -14.37 19.81
N LEU A 556 -29.93 -14.98 19.28
CA LEU A 556 -29.17 -16.05 19.94
C LEU A 556 -27.90 -15.53 20.64
N ALA A 557 -27.31 -14.47 20.10
CA ALA A 557 -26.11 -13.80 20.60
C ALA A 557 -26.39 -12.81 21.74
N THR A 558 -27.57 -12.20 21.79
CA THR A 558 -27.90 -11.16 22.78
C THR A 558 -28.08 -11.75 24.18
N SER A 559 -27.21 -11.35 25.10
CA SER A 559 -27.34 -11.51 26.56
C SER A 559 -27.90 -10.23 27.20
N SER A 560 -27.93 -10.15 28.53
CA SER A 560 -28.39 -8.98 29.28
C SER A 560 -27.46 -7.78 29.10
N GLY A 561 -27.72 -6.99 28.04
CA GLY A 561 -27.04 -5.73 27.75
C GLY A 561 -25.73 -5.87 26.95
N HIS A 562 -25.40 -7.05 26.43
CA HIS A 562 -24.19 -7.34 25.67
C HIS A 562 -24.36 -8.55 24.75
N LEU A 563 -23.37 -8.86 23.91
CA LEU A 563 -23.31 -10.10 23.12
C LEU A 563 -22.47 -11.17 23.84
N ALA A 564 -23.00 -12.39 23.94
CA ALA A 564 -22.30 -13.55 24.50
C ALA A 564 -21.19 -14.06 23.55
N SER A 565 -20.15 -14.73 24.08
CA SER A 565 -19.12 -15.36 23.22
C SER A 565 -19.67 -16.53 22.41
N THR A 566 -20.58 -17.28 23.01
CA THR A 566 -21.21 -18.49 22.49
C THR A 566 -22.67 -18.51 22.93
N TYR A 567 -23.54 -19.08 22.11
CA TYR A 567 -24.98 -19.07 22.40
C TYR A 567 -25.31 -19.83 23.69
N GLY A 568 -26.10 -19.20 24.57
CA GLY A 568 -26.49 -19.77 25.86
C GLY A 568 -25.46 -19.60 27.00
N ALA A 569 -24.38 -18.85 26.80
CA ALA A 569 -23.42 -18.47 27.84
C ALA A 569 -23.62 -16.99 28.29
N PRO A 570 -24.60 -16.69 29.17
CA PRO A 570 -25.01 -15.31 29.45
C PRO A 570 -23.98 -14.45 30.20
N ASP A 571 -22.95 -15.07 30.80
CA ASP A 571 -21.88 -14.41 31.56
C ASP A 571 -20.58 -14.22 30.75
N SER A 572 -20.58 -14.56 29.45
CA SER A 572 -19.40 -14.47 28.57
C SER A 572 -19.51 -13.33 27.55
N TRP A 573 -18.39 -13.03 26.88
CA TRP A 573 -18.30 -12.01 25.84
C TRP A 573 -17.20 -12.39 24.83
N SER A 574 -17.29 -11.83 23.63
CA SER A 574 -16.27 -11.92 22.58
C SER A 574 -16.11 -10.54 21.92
N MET A 575 -14.94 -10.28 21.33
CA MET A 575 -14.67 -9.06 20.59
C MET A 575 -15.19 -9.21 19.16
N MET A 576 -16.16 -8.39 18.77
CA MET A 576 -16.92 -8.55 17.51
C MET A 576 -16.22 -7.96 16.29
N TYR A 577 -14.97 -8.36 16.03
CA TYR A 577 -14.17 -7.81 14.94
C TYR A 577 -14.74 -8.13 13.55
N ASN A 578 -15.47 -9.24 13.37
CA ASN A 578 -16.05 -9.59 12.07
C ASN A 578 -17.18 -8.65 11.62
N LEU A 579 -17.71 -7.80 12.51
CA LEU A 579 -18.62 -6.70 12.13
C LEU A 579 -17.91 -5.61 11.30
N TYR A 580 -16.58 -5.65 11.19
CA TYR A 580 -15.81 -4.67 10.42
C TYR A 580 -16.15 -4.72 8.92
N SER A 581 -16.41 -5.90 8.35
CA SER A 581 -16.80 -6.03 6.94
C SER A 581 -18.19 -5.44 6.65
N ASP A 582 -19.18 -5.63 7.55
CA ASP A 582 -20.52 -5.00 7.47
C ASP A 582 -20.43 -3.48 7.35
N LYS A 583 -19.57 -2.87 8.15
CA LYS A 583 -19.34 -1.42 8.20
C LYS A 583 -18.44 -0.92 7.06
N LEU A 584 -17.45 -1.69 6.65
CA LEU A 584 -16.53 -1.36 5.56
C LEU A 584 -17.26 -1.30 4.21
N PHE A 585 -18.04 -2.34 3.88
CA PHE A 585 -18.76 -2.40 2.61
C PHE A 585 -20.14 -1.74 2.66
N GLY A 586 -20.60 -1.33 3.85
CA GLY A 586 -21.90 -0.70 4.02
C GLY A 586 -23.06 -1.66 3.73
N PHE A 587 -22.90 -2.95 4.03
CA PHE A 587 -23.99 -3.92 3.92
C PHE A 587 -25.16 -3.54 4.84
N ASN A 588 -24.87 -2.96 6.01
CA ASN A 588 -25.86 -2.58 7.04
C ASN A 588 -26.77 -3.76 7.44
N LEU A 589 -26.23 -4.98 7.41
CA LEU A 589 -26.93 -6.21 7.70
C LEU A 589 -27.16 -6.35 9.21
N VAL A 590 -26.22 -5.86 10.03
CA VAL A 590 -26.35 -5.83 11.49
C VAL A 590 -26.93 -4.50 11.94
N ASN A 591 -27.97 -4.54 12.78
CA ASN A 591 -28.60 -3.33 13.27
C ASN A 591 -27.64 -2.55 14.19
N SER A 592 -27.44 -1.26 13.90
CA SER A 592 -26.68 -0.28 14.71
C SER A 592 -26.91 -0.34 16.23
N SER A 593 -28.08 -0.78 16.71
CA SER A 593 -28.33 -1.01 18.13
C SER A 593 -27.40 -2.03 18.79
N VAL A 594 -26.82 -2.94 17.99
CA VAL A 594 -25.88 -3.99 18.43
C VAL A 594 -24.52 -3.40 18.81
N SER A 595 -24.06 -2.35 18.10
CA SER A 595 -22.80 -1.66 18.42
C SER A 595 -22.79 -1.16 19.87
N SER A 596 -23.85 -0.45 20.26
CA SER A 596 -24.02 0.04 21.63
C SER A 596 -24.17 -1.06 22.70
N GLN A 597 -24.45 -2.31 22.31
CA GLN A 597 -24.55 -3.44 23.25
C GLN A 597 -23.16 -4.04 23.56
N TYR A 598 -22.30 -4.25 22.57
CA TYR A 598 -20.95 -4.77 22.87
C TYR A 598 -19.98 -3.67 23.32
N GLU A 599 -20.18 -2.41 22.91
CA GLU A 599 -19.39 -1.25 23.38
C GLU A 599 -19.37 -1.11 24.91
N ALA A 600 -20.50 -1.36 25.58
CA ALA A 600 -20.65 -1.22 27.02
C ALA A 600 -19.69 -2.11 27.85
N ASN A 601 -19.22 -3.23 27.30
CA ASN A 601 -18.35 -4.18 28.00
C ASN A 601 -16.85 -3.77 27.97
N PHE A 602 -16.40 -3.04 26.94
CA PHE A 602 -14.98 -2.67 26.80
C PHE A 602 -14.48 -1.80 27.97
N LEU A 603 -15.33 -0.88 28.44
CA LEU A 603 -15.02 0.04 29.53
C LEU A 603 -14.91 -0.62 30.92
N ILE A 604 -15.23 -1.91 31.05
CA ILE A 604 -15.39 -2.61 32.33
C ILE A 604 -14.30 -3.68 32.57
N LEU A 605 -13.73 -4.26 31.50
CA LEU A 605 -13.14 -5.60 31.56
C LEU A 605 -11.63 -5.72 31.29
N ASN A 606 -10.90 -4.61 31.07
CA ASN A 606 -9.45 -4.61 30.78
C ASN A 606 -9.03 -5.57 29.64
N PHE A 607 -9.91 -5.76 28.65
CA PHE A 607 -9.61 -6.32 27.33
C PHE A 607 -8.94 -7.71 27.31
N LEU A 608 -9.69 -8.71 27.76
CA LEU A 608 -9.48 -10.09 27.33
C LEU A 608 -10.39 -10.38 26.13
N LEU A 609 -9.79 -10.71 24.97
CA LEU A 609 -10.48 -11.19 23.76
C LEU A 609 -11.47 -12.30 24.10
N HIS A 610 -10.95 -13.29 24.83
CA HIS A 610 -11.69 -14.31 25.53
C HIS A 610 -10.99 -14.61 26.87
N ARG A 611 -11.71 -15.10 27.88
CA ARG A 611 -11.15 -15.29 29.24
C ARG A 611 -10.04 -16.35 29.36
N SER A 612 -9.83 -17.18 28.34
CA SER A 612 -8.88 -18.31 28.36
C SER A 612 -7.50 -18.00 27.76
N THR A 613 -7.37 -16.97 26.93
CA THR A 613 -6.11 -16.58 26.29
C THR A 613 -5.53 -15.35 26.97
N LEU A 614 -4.25 -15.41 27.37
CA LEU A 614 -3.51 -14.25 27.89
C LEU A 614 -2.92 -13.42 26.73
N SER A 615 -3.66 -13.34 25.62
CA SER A 615 -3.19 -12.83 24.33
C SER A 615 -4.03 -11.65 23.86
N LYS A 616 -3.40 -10.74 23.10
CA LYS A 616 -4.00 -9.54 22.54
C LYS A 616 -3.57 -9.41 21.08
N LEU A 617 -4.53 -9.56 20.18
CA LEU A 617 -4.42 -9.49 18.72
C LEU A 617 -4.68 -8.05 18.28
N LEU A 618 -3.66 -7.36 17.77
CA LEU A 618 -3.68 -5.92 17.53
C LEU A 618 -4.53 -5.53 16.31
N ASP A 619 -4.50 -6.37 15.28
CA ASP A 619 -5.31 -6.33 14.07
C ASP A 619 -6.82 -6.37 14.36
N TRP A 620 -7.29 -7.41 15.06
CA TRP A 620 -8.69 -7.53 15.47
C TRP A 620 -9.12 -6.41 16.42
N THR A 621 -8.19 -5.91 17.26
CA THR A 621 -8.42 -4.73 18.10
C THR A 621 -8.69 -3.47 17.26
N LEU A 622 -7.98 -3.29 16.14
CA LEU A 622 -8.18 -2.17 15.21
C LEU A 622 -9.43 -2.31 14.33
N PHE A 623 -9.77 -3.53 13.89
CA PHE A 623 -11.06 -3.81 13.25
C PHE A 623 -12.22 -3.41 14.18
N THR A 624 -12.10 -3.74 15.47
CA THR A 624 -13.06 -3.36 16.51
C THR A 624 -13.09 -1.86 16.77
N ALA A 625 -11.93 -1.18 16.79
CA ALA A 625 -11.88 0.29 16.83
C ALA A 625 -12.55 0.92 15.58
N GLY A 626 -12.53 0.22 14.44
CA GLY A 626 -13.31 0.57 13.27
C GLY A 626 -14.82 0.41 13.47
N THR A 627 -15.29 -0.63 14.16
CA THR A 627 -16.74 -0.95 14.27
C THR A 627 -17.51 -0.08 15.26
N VAL A 628 -16.91 0.29 16.39
CA VAL A 628 -17.59 1.08 17.45
C VAL A 628 -18.11 2.45 16.99
N VAL A 629 -19.07 2.99 17.73
CA VAL A 629 -19.70 4.30 17.51
C VAL A 629 -19.15 5.36 18.47
N ASP A 630 -18.88 5.01 19.73
CA ASP A 630 -18.25 5.94 20.67
C ASP A 630 -16.77 6.20 20.35
N ALA A 631 -16.43 7.48 20.15
CA ALA A 631 -15.08 7.94 19.90
C ALA A 631 -14.15 7.74 21.10
N GLY A 632 -14.65 7.79 22.35
CA GLY A 632 -13.84 7.53 23.54
C GLY A 632 -13.35 6.08 23.58
N THR A 633 -14.27 5.15 23.35
CA THR A 633 -14.02 3.70 23.26
C THR A 633 -13.07 3.36 22.11
N ARG A 634 -13.27 3.97 20.94
CA ARG A 634 -12.34 3.90 19.79
C ARG A 634 -10.92 4.33 20.17
N ASP A 635 -10.78 5.49 20.81
CA ASP A 635 -9.47 6.06 21.14
C ASP A 635 -8.76 5.29 22.26
N ILE A 636 -9.50 4.65 23.17
CA ILE A 636 -8.96 3.67 24.12
C ILE A 636 -8.38 2.45 23.38
N LEU A 637 -9.13 1.85 22.45
CA LEU A 637 -8.67 0.70 21.66
C LEU A 637 -7.39 1.05 20.87
N ILE A 638 -7.35 2.20 20.20
CA ILE A 638 -6.15 2.70 19.50
C ILE A 638 -4.99 2.90 20.48
N SER A 639 -5.23 3.57 21.61
CA SER A 639 -4.18 3.86 22.60
C SER A 639 -3.60 2.61 23.23
N MET A 640 -4.38 1.54 23.38
CA MET A 640 -3.87 0.24 23.80
C MET A 640 -2.93 -0.37 22.77
N VAL A 641 -3.30 -0.36 21.49
CA VAL A 641 -2.49 -0.95 20.42
C VAL A 641 -1.16 -0.20 20.29
N HIS A 642 -1.22 1.13 20.36
CA HIS A 642 -0.05 2.00 20.47
C HIS A 642 0.84 1.67 21.68
N GLN A 643 0.25 1.44 22.86
CA GLN A 643 1.01 1.01 24.05
C GLN A 643 1.75 -0.33 23.85
N SER A 644 1.20 -1.27 23.08
CA SER A 644 1.92 -2.50 22.70
C SER A 644 3.05 -2.24 21.70
N ALA A 645 2.78 -1.48 20.64
CA ALA A 645 3.76 -1.13 19.60
C ALA A 645 4.98 -0.38 20.18
N THR A 646 4.73 0.50 21.15
CA THR A 646 5.73 1.34 21.81
C THR A 646 6.43 0.69 23.02
N ASN A 647 6.15 -0.58 23.32
CA ASN A 647 6.71 -1.26 24.49
C ASN A 647 8.18 -1.68 24.29
N LEU A 648 9.11 -0.74 24.57
CA LEU A 648 10.57 -0.92 24.57
C LEU A 648 11.11 -1.95 25.59
N GLN A 649 10.26 -2.75 26.24
CA GLN A 649 10.72 -3.95 26.93
C GLN A 649 11.08 -5.07 25.95
N ASN A 650 10.35 -5.16 24.83
CA ASN A 650 10.53 -6.13 23.75
C ASN A 650 11.55 -5.57 22.75
N ASP A 651 12.45 -6.40 22.21
CA ASP A 651 13.43 -6.00 21.19
C ASP A 651 13.15 -6.69 19.84
N ALA A 652 12.00 -6.39 19.23
CA ALA A 652 11.55 -7.02 17.99
C ALA A 652 10.78 -6.05 17.07
N VAL A 653 10.53 -6.50 15.84
CA VAL A 653 9.69 -5.80 14.84
C VAL A 653 8.24 -5.75 15.33
N PHE A 654 7.44 -4.81 14.82
CA PHE A 654 6.07 -4.59 15.26
C PHE A 654 5.19 -5.84 15.05
N ALA A 655 4.84 -6.51 16.14
CA ALA A 655 4.19 -7.82 16.17
C ALA A 655 2.64 -7.71 16.22
N THR A 656 1.93 -8.76 15.82
CA THR A 656 0.45 -8.79 15.89
C THR A 656 -0.05 -9.20 17.26
N THR A 657 0.71 -10.02 17.99
CA THR A 657 0.24 -10.69 19.21
C THR A 657 1.12 -10.38 20.42
N TYR A 658 0.51 -9.82 21.47
CA TYR A 658 1.16 -9.52 22.75
C TYR A 658 0.48 -10.20 23.92
N ASN A 659 1.23 -10.47 24.99
CA ASN A 659 0.71 -10.99 26.25
C ASN A 659 -0.02 -9.89 27.04
N THR A 660 -1.25 -10.16 27.49
CA THR A 660 -2.13 -9.18 28.19
C THR A 660 -1.64 -8.81 29.59
N THR A 661 -0.77 -9.62 30.20
CA THR A 661 -0.38 -9.50 31.62
C THR A 661 0.97 -8.84 31.82
N ASN A 662 1.98 -9.15 30.99
CA ASN A 662 3.33 -8.59 31.08
C ASN A 662 3.74 -7.75 29.85
N GLY A 663 2.98 -7.78 28.76
CA GLY A 663 3.27 -7.03 27.53
C GLY A 663 4.40 -7.61 26.68
N GLU A 664 4.86 -8.82 26.95
CA GLU A 664 5.79 -9.57 26.09
C GLU A 664 5.16 -9.88 24.72
N ILE A 665 5.97 -10.09 23.69
CA ILE A 665 5.50 -10.56 22.37
C ILE A 665 5.21 -12.06 22.43
N ILE A 666 4.19 -12.50 21.69
CA ILE A 666 3.81 -13.90 21.51
C ILE A 666 4.09 -14.36 20.06
N GLY A 667 3.96 -13.47 19.08
CA GLY A 667 4.23 -13.73 17.67
C GLY A 667 3.69 -12.63 16.73
N GLY A 668 3.95 -12.76 15.43
CA GLY A 668 3.48 -11.85 14.40
C GLY A 668 4.46 -10.74 14.00
N GLU A 669 5.72 -10.80 14.45
CA GLU A 669 6.79 -9.91 14.04
C GLU A 669 6.93 -9.83 12.51
N ALA A 670 6.92 -8.63 11.91
CA ALA A 670 6.97 -8.45 10.45
C ALA A 670 5.75 -8.98 9.64
N SER A 671 4.73 -9.56 10.29
CA SER A 671 3.52 -10.10 9.61
C SER A 671 2.70 -9.02 8.85
N PRO A 672 2.08 -9.35 7.70
CA PRO A 672 1.25 -8.42 6.93
C PRO A 672 -0.08 -8.05 7.60
N SER A 673 -0.55 -8.79 8.61
CA SER A 673 -1.81 -8.48 9.32
C SER A 673 -1.83 -7.07 9.94
N GLN A 674 -0.66 -6.44 10.13
CA GLN A 674 -0.56 -5.01 10.48
C GLN A 674 -1.25 -4.06 9.48
N GLY A 675 -1.66 -4.51 8.29
CA GLY A 675 -2.51 -3.71 7.41
C GLY A 675 -3.86 -3.37 8.04
N ALA A 676 -4.27 -4.08 9.09
CA ALA A 676 -5.39 -3.72 9.95
C ALA A 676 -5.19 -2.37 10.66
N MET A 677 -3.96 -1.88 10.82
CA MET A 677 -3.72 -0.50 11.28
C MET A 677 -4.37 0.53 10.35
N PHE A 678 -4.66 0.22 9.08
CA PHE A 678 -5.39 1.11 8.17
C PHE A 678 -6.93 1.02 8.28
N ALA A 679 -7.49 0.21 9.20
CA ALA A 679 -8.93 -0.04 9.31
C ALA A 679 -9.78 1.25 9.29
N LEU A 680 -9.49 2.21 10.16
CA LEU A 680 -10.27 3.45 10.26
C LEU A 680 -10.06 4.39 9.06
N LEU A 681 -8.92 4.31 8.37
CA LEU A 681 -8.69 5.05 7.12
C LEU A 681 -9.50 4.46 5.96
N ALA A 682 -9.60 3.13 5.86
CA ALA A 682 -10.36 2.46 4.81
C ALA A 682 -11.87 2.73 4.91
N LEU A 683 -12.44 2.79 6.12
CA LEU A 683 -13.85 3.16 6.35
C LEU A 683 -14.22 4.55 5.80
N ASN A 684 -13.25 5.47 5.68
CA ASN A 684 -13.48 6.80 5.13
C ASN A 684 -13.43 6.83 3.58
N LEU A 685 -12.89 5.80 2.94
CA LEU A 685 -12.85 5.67 1.48
C LEU A 685 -14.17 5.13 0.93
N THR A 686 -14.71 4.06 1.51
CA THR A 686 -15.94 3.43 1.02
C THR A 686 -17.15 4.34 1.15
N GLN A 687 -17.19 5.19 2.18
CA GLN A 687 -18.17 6.28 2.34
C GLN A 687 -18.14 7.33 1.21
N GLN A 688 -17.04 7.47 0.47
CA GLN A 688 -16.94 8.37 -0.69
C GLN A 688 -17.29 7.69 -2.02
N ILE A 689 -17.23 6.35 -2.06
CA ILE A 689 -17.40 5.56 -3.29
C ILE A 689 -18.87 5.13 -3.50
N MET A 690 -19.65 4.95 -2.43
CA MET A 690 -21.01 4.40 -2.47
C MET A 690 -22.12 5.49 -2.56
N PRO A 691 -22.84 5.68 -3.69
CA PRO A 691 -23.83 6.73 -3.81
C PRO A 691 -25.20 6.32 -3.23
N GLY A 692 -25.44 6.70 -1.97
CA GLY A 692 -26.79 6.95 -1.43
C GLY A 692 -27.76 5.76 -1.29
N SER A 693 -27.94 5.30 -0.05
CA SER A 693 -29.02 4.38 0.35
C SER A 693 -30.41 5.05 0.27
N THR A 694 -30.99 5.14 -0.93
CA THR A 694 -32.34 5.68 -1.11
C THR A 694 -33.40 4.74 -0.53
N SER A 695 -34.05 5.16 0.56
CA SER A 695 -35.08 4.39 1.25
C SER A 695 -36.33 4.19 0.36
N VAL A 696 -36.56 2.96 -0.08
CA VAL A 696 -37.70 2.60 -0.94
C VAL A 696 -38.99 2.53 -0.10
N ASN A 697 -39.62 3.69 0.10
CA ASN A 697 -40.93 3.78 0.74
C ASN A 697 -42.03 3.14 -0.14
N ALA A 698 -42.35 1.88 0.15
CA ALA A 698 -43.19 1.03 -0.70
C ALA A 698 -44.67 1.47 -0.72
N SER A 699 -45.07 2.17 -1.79
CA SER A 699 -46.49 2.50 -2.07
C SER A 699 -46.92 2.04 -3.47
N ARG A 700 -46.96 0.72 -3.70
CA ARG A 700 -47.46 0.15 -4.96
C ARG A 700 -49.00 0.28 -5.06
N LYS A 701 -49.48 1.15 -5.95
CA LYS A 701 -50.66 0.86 -6.76
C LYS A 701 -50.21 0.52 -8.18
N SER A 702 -50.84 -0.47 -8.79
CA SER A 702 -50.47 -0.99 -10.11
C SER A 702 -51.13 -0.21 -11.24
N GLN A 703 -50.45 -0.13 -12.39
CA GLN A 703 -51.00 -0.65 -13.65
C GLN A 703 -49.91 -0.84 -14.73
N HIS A 704 -50.32 -1.37 -15.89
CA HIS A 704 -49.49 -2.09 -16.85
C HIS A 704 -49.01 -1.27 -18.05
N THR A 705 -47.83 -1.65 -18.58
CA THR A 705 -47.46 -1.64 -20.01
C THR A 705 -47.18 -0.31 -20.72
N GLY A 706 -46.04 -0.23 -21.43
CA GLY A 706 -45.89 0.63 -22.63
C GLY A 706 -44.47 1.18 -22.86
N ILE A 707 -43.71 0.59 -23.80
CA ILE A 707 -42.48 1.20 -24.35
C ILE A 707 -42.85 2.07 -25.55
N ILE A 708 -42.57 3.37 -25.50
CA ILE A 708 -42.44 4.25 -26.68
C ILE A 708 -41.23 5.19 -26.47
N ILE A 709 -40.52 5.49 -27.56
CA ILE A 709 -39.26 6.23 -27.59
C ILE A 709 -39.49 7.75 -27.68
N GLY A 710 -38.88 8.51 -26.75
CA GLY A 710 -37.93 9.58 -27.13
C GLY A 710 -38.30 11.07 -27.01
N SER A 711 -37.22 11.85 -27.11
CA SER A 711 -37.09 13.29 -27.44
C SER A 711 -37.07 14.33 -26.30
N VAL A 712 -36.37 15.45 -26.61
CA VAL A 712 -36.09 16.69 -25.85
C VAL A 712 -35.39 16.56 -24.48
N ILE A 713 -34.38 17.37 -24.11
CA ILE A 713 -33.82 18.59 -24.72
C ILE A 713 -32.29 18.49 -24.85
N GLY A 714 -31.75 18.65 -26.06
CA GLY A 714 -30.36 19.06 -26.27
C GLY A 714 -30.32 20.43 -26.96
N SER A 715 -29.86 21.49 -26.28
CA SER A 715 -29.99 22.87 -26.80
C SER A 715 -28.96 23.89 -26.25
N SER A 716 -27.66 23.58 -26.26
CA SER A 716 -26.61 24.53 -25.81
C SER A 716 -25.34 24.64 -26.68
N VAL A 717 -25.30 24.09 -27.91
CA VAL A 717 -24.05 24.05 -28.73
C VAL A 717 -24.15 24.72 -30.11
N PHE A 718 -25.35 24.85 -30.71
CA PHE A 718 -25.48 25.20 -32.14
C PHE A 718 -25.26 26.68 -32.52
N ILE A 719 -24.95 27.57 -31.56
CA ILE A 719 -24.85 29.03 -31.81
C ILE A 719 -23.41 29.49 -32.14
N VAL A 720 -22.37 28.81 -31.66
CA VAL A 720 -20.97 29.25 -31.85
C VAL A 720 -20.43 28.94 -33.26
N LEU A 721 -20.76 27.77 -33.81
CA LEU A 721 -20.19 27.31 -35.09
C LEU A 721 -20.73 28.03 -36.34
N VAL A 722 -21.91 28.65 -36.26
CA VAL A 722 -22.48 29.46 -37.37
C VAL A 722 -21.77 30.82 -37.51
N GLY A 723 -21.22 31.35 -36.41
CA GLY A 723 -20.52 32.65 -36.39
C GLY A 723 -19.20 32.65 -37.17
N LEU A 724 -18.45 31.55 -37.17
CA LEU A 724 -17.11 31.49 -37.77
C LEU A 724 -17.11 31.14 -39.26
N GLY A 725 -18.06 30.32 -39.73
CA GLY A 725 -18.13 29.89 -41.15
C GLY A 725 -18.40 31.03 -42.14
N THR A 726 -19.10 32.09 -41.73
CA THR A 726 -19.52 33.18 -42.62
C THR A 726 -18.41 34.19 -42.96
N CYS A 727 -17.34 34.26 -42.16
CA CYS A 727 -16.22 35.18 -42.41
C CYS A 727 -15.22 34.63 -43.45
N TYR A 728 -14.99 33.32 -43.48
CA TYR A 728 -14.00 32.68 -44.36
C TYR A 728 -14.41 32.73 -45.85
N CYS A 729 -15.69 32.52 -46.15
CA CYS A 729 -16.19 32.39 -47.53
C CYS A 729 -16.22 33.70 -48.35
N ARG A 730 -15.98 34.88 -47.75
CA ARG A 730 -15.98 36.17 -48.49
C ARG A 730 -14.63 36.56 -49.10
N ARG A 731 -13.57 35.73 -49.00
CA ARG A 731 -12.20 36.11 -49.44
C ARG A 731 -11.53 35.29 -50.54
N ARG A 732 -12.19 34.29 -51.14
CA ARG A 732 -11.65 33.51 -52.28
C ARG A 732 -12.63 33.34 -53.45
N SER A 733 -12.85 34.43 -54.19
CA SER A 733 -13.39 34.39 -55.55
C SER A 733 -12.48 35.13 -56.52
N LYS A 734 -11.70 34.37 -57.32
CA LYS A 734 -11.15 34.76 -58.63
C LYS A 734 -10.38 33.60 -59.29
N LYS A 735 -10.77 33.27 -60.53
CA LYS A 735 -10.11 32.36 -61.50
C LYS A 735 -10.11 30.87 -61.06
N SER A 736 -10.78 29.95 -61.76
CA SER A 736 -10.62 29.45 -63.14
C SER A 736 -9.72 28.20 -63.17
N GLY A 737 -10.12 27.04 -63.72
CA GLY A 737 -11.41 26.66 -64.35
C GLY A 737 -11.22 25.48 -65.32
N ARG A 738 -12.32 24.84 -65.81
CA ARG A 738 -12.34 23.70 -66.79
C ARG A 738 -11.59 22.42 -66.32
N SER A 739 -12.07 21.19 -66.53
CA SER A 739 -12.93 20.69 -67.62
C SER A 739 -13.66 19.38 -67.24
N ASN A 740 -14.72 19.05 -67.99
CA ASN A 740 -15.20 17.73 -68.49
C ASN A 740 -14.57 16.42 -67.94
N SER A 741 -15.21 15.24 -67.84
CA SER A 741 -16.59 14.69 -68.05
C SER A 741 -16.52 13.15 -67.71
N ILE A 742 -17.53 12.29 -67.57
CA ILE A 742 -18.69 11.87 -68.42
C ILE A 742 -19.73 11.12 -67.51
N LEU A 743 -20.95 10.89 -68.02
CA LEU A 743 -22.12 10.21 -67.41
C LEU A 743 -22.20 8.69 -67.78
N PRO A 744 -23.37 7.98 -67.79
CA PRO A 744 -24.21 7.53 -66.65
C PRO A 744 -24.62 6.02 -66.71
N TYR A 745 -25.38 5.56 -65.69
CA TYR A 745 -26.62 4.75 -65.79
C TYR A 745 -27.53 5.11 -64.57
N THR A 746 -28.87 5.05 -64.44
CA THR A 746 -30.08 4.46 -65.09
C THR A 746 -30.34 2.95 -64.93
N ILE A 747 -31.55 2.41 -64.72
CA ILE A 747 -32.91 2.97 -64.40
C ILE A 747 -33.37 2.34 -63.03
N THR A 748 -34.61 2.02 -62.58
CA THR A 748 -36.07 2.10 -62.95
C THR A 748 -36.83 2.06 -61.61
N MET A 749 -37.79 2.96 -61.29
CA MET A 749 -39.25 2.90 -61.54
C MET A 749 -40.04 1.69 -61.00
N THR A 750 -40.91 1.95 -60.02
CA THR A 750 -42.41 1.92 -60.06
C THR A 750 -42.93 2.83 -58.92
N ASP A 751 -43.91 3.74 -59.08
CA ASP A 751 -45.37 3.60 -59.33
C ASP A 751 -46.16 3.06 -58.11
N ASP A 752 -47.30 3.62 -57.66
CA ASP A 752 -48.10 4.77 -58.15
C ASP A 752 -49.16 5.27 -57.09
N LYS A 753 -49.81 6.42 -57.35
CA LYS A 753 -51.08 6.99 -56.79
C LYS A 753 -51.05 7.69 -55.41
N ILE A 754 -51.49 8.95 -55.19
CA ILE A 754 -52.75 9.71 -55.50
C ILE A 754 -53.83 9.47 -54.39
N THR A 755 -54.45 10.44 -53.67
CA THR A 755 -54.70 11.91 -53.90
C THR A 755 -54.82 12.76 -52.60
N THR A 756 -54.78 14.10 -52.75
CA THR A 756 -55.20 15.20 -51.82
C THR A 756 -56.75 15.45 -51.85
N PRO A 757 -57.43 16.55 -51.34
CA PRO A 757 -56.97 17.82 -50.69
C PRO A 757 -57.89 18.52 -49.60
N ARG A 758 -57.47 19.73 -49.12
CA ARG A 758 -58.26 20.82 -48.43
C ARG A 758 -58.78 20.51 -46.99
N GLY A 759 -59.09 21.47 -46.10
CA GLY A 759 -59.17 22.96 -46.15
C GLY A 759 -59.03 23.65 -44.75
N PRO A 760 -59.24 24.99 -44.59
CA PRO A 760 -58.35 25.81 -43.70
C PRO A 760 -58.97 26.87 -42.73
N LEU A 761 -58.11 27.45 -41.85
CA LEU A 761 -58.21 28.74 -41.07
C LEU A 761 -59.28 28.79 -39.92
N SER A 762 -59.23 29.63 -38.86
CA SER A 762 -58.60 30.95 -38.51
C SER A 762 -58.28 31.00 -36.98
N TYR A 763 -57.27 31.69 -36.39
CA TYR A 763 -56.89 33.13 -36.25
C TYR A 763 -57.62 33.97 -35.16
N ILE A 764 -56.91 34.48 -34.12
CA ILE A 764 -57.00 35.81 -33.41
C ILE A 764 -56.29 35.82 -31.99
N PRO A 765 -55.58 36.90 -31.55
CA PRO A 765 -54.85 36.98 -30.24
C PRO A 765 -55.02 38.29 -29.37
N SER A 766 -54.47 38.31 -28.13
CA SER A 766 -54.15 39.52 -27.29
C SER A 766 -53.30 39.11 -26.03
N ILE A 767 -52.15 39.70 -25.62
CA ILE A 767 -51.79 41.04 -25.05
C ILE A 767 -52.26 41.24 -23.57
N GLY A 768 -51.47 41.70 -22.56
CA GLY A 768 -50.02 42.02 -22.40
C GLY A 768 -49.69 43.07 -21.27
N LYS A 769 -48.38 43.31 -20.92
CA LYS A 769 -47.77 44.41 -20.05
C LYS A 769 -47.98 44.33 -18.50
N LEU A 770 -47.26 44.96 -17.52
CA LEU A 770 -46.00 45.77 -17.28
C LEU A 770 -45.77 45.86 -15.71
N GLY A 771 -44.75 46.42 -15.02
CA GLY A 771 -43.39 46.97 -15.30
C GLY A 771 -42.88 48.09 -14.30
N ALA A 772 -41.56 48.19 -14.01
CA ALA A 772 -40.77 49.32 -13.37
C ALA A 772 -40.91 49.60 -11.82
N SER A 773 -40.01 50.27 -11.02
CA SER A 773 -38.57 50.72 -11.12
C SER A 773 -37.93 51.41 -9.83
N ASN A 774 -36.59 51.28 -9.62
CA ASN A 774 -35.54 52.23 -9.08
C ASN A 774 -35.36 52.76 -7.59
N LEU A 775 -34.17 52.44 -6.97
CA LEU A 775 -33.08 53.26 -6.29
C LEU A 775 -33.34 54.40 -5.23
N PRO A 776 -32.36 54.90 -4.39
CA PRO A 776 -30.96 54.51 -4.01
C PRO A 776 -30.64 54.46 -2.45
N ALA A 777 -29.37 54.58 -1.98
CA ALA A 777 -28.84 54.32 -0.60
C ALA A 777 -28.35 55.57 0.22
N PRO A 778 -27.95 55.46 1.53
CA PRO A 778 -26.50 55.33 1.89
C PRO A 778 -26.07 54.61 3.22
N GLU A 779 -24.78 54.24 3.25
CA GLU A 779 -23.76 53.98 4.32
C GLU A 779 -24.06 53.89 5.85
N GLN A 780 -23.69 52.73 6.48
CA GLN A 780 -22.97 52.62 7.78
C GLN A 780 -22.46 51.17 8.05
N ALA A 781 -21.53 50.98 8.99
CA ALA A 781 -20.86 49.71 9.39
C ALA A 781 -20.59 49.71 10.92
N PRO A 782 -20.19 48.59 11.62
CA PRO A 782 -19.71 47.29 11.11
C PRO A 782 -20.31 46.01 11.76
N GLU A 783 -20.06 44.84 11.16
CA GLU A 783 -19.53 43.58 11.76
C GLU A 783 -19.71 42.37 10.79
N PRO A 784 -18.84 41.32 10.84
CA PRO A 784 -18.82 40.27 9.83
C PRO A 784 -19.88 39.18 10.04
N ARG A 785 -20.68 38.89 9.02
CA ARG A 785 -21.55 37.69 8.96
C ARG A 785 -20.93 36.60 8.09
N LEU A 786 -20.97 35.36 8.58
CA LEU A 786 -20.59 34.15 7.86
C LEU A 786 -21.67 33.75 6.83
N SER A 787 -21.31 33.61 5.55
CA SER A 787 -22.05 32.76 4.57
C SER A 787 -21.34 32.67 3.21
N GLY A 788 -20.95 31.46 2.78
CA GLY A 788 -20.49 31.13 1.41
C GLY A 788 -19.11 31.70 1.02
N ASP A 789 -18.33 31.08 0.12
CA ASP A 789 -18.61 29.92 -0.74
C ASP A 789 -17.31 29.10 -0.94
N ALA A 790 -17.15 28.00 -0.20
CA ALA A 790 -16.05 27.05 -0.39
C ALA A 790 -16.30 26.06 -1.54
N THR A 791 -17.51 26.06 -2.12
CA THR A 791 -17.95 25.12 -3.16
C THR A 791 -17.59 25.62 -4.56
N ALA A 792 -17.42 26.94 -4.74
CA ALA A 792 -16.88 27.53 -5.96
C ALA A 792 -15.42 27.11 -6.23
N GLY A 793 -14.53 27.23 -5.23
CA GLY A 793 -13.12 26.87 -5.37
C GLY A 793 -12.92 25.39 -5.72
N LEU A 794 -13.59 24.49 -4.98
CA LEU A 794 -13.56 23.05 -5.26
C LEU A 794 -14.11 22.69 -6.66
N ARG A 795 -15.03 23.49 -7.22
CA ARG A 795 -15.50 23.30 -8.61
C ARG A 795 -14.45 23.72 -9.64
N GLU A 796 -13.76 24.82 -9.41
CA GLU A 796 -12.68 25.29 -10.30
C GLU A 796 -11.49 24.32 -10.26
N GLU A 797 -11.16 23.77 -9.09
CA GLU A 797 -10.13 22.75 -8.88
C GLU A 797 -10.48 21.41 -9.54
N VAL A 798 -11.72 20.92 -9.39
CA VAL A 798 -12.20 19.71 -10.08
C VAL A 798 -12.25 19.87 -11.60
N GLU A 799 -12.60 21.06 -12.12
CA GLU A 799 -12.63 21.28 -13.57
C GLU A 799 -11.22 21.45 -14.16
N ASN A 800 -10.27 22.02 -13.40
CA ASN A 800 -8.85 22.01 -13.75
C ASN A 800 -8.30 20.57 -13.81
N LEU A 801 -8.57 19.74 -12.81
CA LEU A 801 -8.20 18.31 -12.81
C LEU A 801 -8.82 17.55 -13.99
N ARG A 802 -10.02 17.91 -14.43
CA ARG A 802 -10.66 17.35 -15.64
C ARG A 802 -9.97 17.79 -16.93
N MET A 803 -9.53 19.05 -17.02
CA MET A 803 -8.75 19.53 -18.17
C MET A 803 -7.35 18.87 -18.21
N GLU A 804 -6.70 18.72 -17.05
CA GLU A 804 -5.39 18.08 -16.93
C GLU A 804 -5.46 16.58 -17.30
N MET A 805 -6.49 15.85 -16.82
CA MET A 805 -6.79 14.50 -17.30
C MET A 805 -7.13 14.44 -18.80
N ALA A 806 -7.75 15.48 -19.37
CA ALA A 806 -8.03 15.53 -20.80
C ALA A 806 -6.76 15.80 -21.64
N GLU A 807 -5.80 16.57 -21.13
CA GLU A 807 -4.49 16.75 -21.78
C GLU A 807 -3.63 15.48 -21.69
N MET A 808 -3.63 14.76 -20.56
CA MET A 808 -2.95 13.46 -20.45
C MET A 808 -3.52 12.47 -21.48
N ARG A 809 -4.85 12.38 -21.60
CA ARG A 809 -5.54 11.57 -22.63
C ARG A 809 -5.27 11.98 -24.08
N GLN A 810 -4.71 13.17 -24.36
CA GLN A 810 -4.27 13.54 -25.71
C GLN A 810 -2.79 13.24 -25.98
N LYS A 811 -1.99 12.95 -24.96
CA LYS A 811 -0.56 12.60 -25.09
C LYS A 811 -0.37 11.10 -25.31
N GLU A 812 -1.26 10.26 -24.79
CA GLU A 812 -1.18 8.79 -24.88
C GLU A 812 -2.05 8.21 -26.01
N ALA A 813 -1.52 8.21 -27.23
CA ALA A 813 -2.19 7.63 -28.38
C ALA A 813 -1.85 6.14 -28.57
N PHE A 814 -2.49 5.22 -27.82
CA PHE A 814 -2.89 3.85 -28.25
C PHE A 814 -3.51 3.06 -27.07
N GLY A 815 -4.74 2.52 -27.22
CA GLY A 815 -5.24 1.44 -26.33
C GLY A 815 -6.69 1.52 -25.83
N LEU A 816 -7.67 1.27 -26.72
CA LEU A 816 -9.10 0.97 -26.43
C LEU A 816 -9.94 2.04 -25.68
N PRO A 817 -11.28 2.05 -25.85
CA PRO A 817 -12.17 2.99 -25.16
C PRO A 817 -12.61 2.48 -23.77
N PRO A 818 -12.81 3.37 -22.77
CA PRO A 818 -13.37 2.98 -21.48
C PRO A 818 -14.87 2.62 -21.59
N PRO A 819 -15.39 1.74 -20.70
CA PRO A 819 -16.82 1.48 -20.61
C PRO A 819 -17.58 2.73 -20.14
N ALA A 820 -18.78 2.94 -20.68
CA ALA A 820 -19.64 4.04 -20.30
C ALA A 820 -20.51 3.67 -19.10
N TYR A 821 -20.26 4.28 -17.95
CA TYR A 821 -21.17 4.24 -16.80
C TYR A 821 -22.40 5.13 -17.09
N THR A 822 -23.60 4.60 -16.87
CA THR A 822 -24.90 5.28 -17.07
C THR A 822 -25.75 5.24 -15.81
#